data_AF-A0A957EH39-F1
#
_entry.id   AF-A0A957EH39-F1
#
_cell.length_a   1.000
_cell.length_b   1.000
_cell.length_c   1.000
_cell.angle_alpha   90.00
_cell.angle_beta   90.00
_cell.angle_gamma   90.00
#
_symmetry.space_group_name_H-M   'P 1'
#
loop_
_entity.id
_entity.type
_entity.pdbx_description
1 polymer ?
#
loop_
_entity_poly.entity_id
_entity_poly.type
_entity_poly.pdbx_seq_one_letter_code
_entity_poly.pdbx_strand_id
1 'polypeptide(L)'
;FWDGRIQQTAPNEFLNPADEYLPAGLENAIAVQAMFPVTSRDEMRGQHGDYAVEGTHNVLANIGDHDMPLMWDTLMQQLLAVPAYQQLFLAAYPDIPLSELGFEDAANAIAAYEMETFTFLDSPWDRYLQGDKTALSTEALDGAALFYGEAGCAQCHSGPLLTDMQFHNIGVPQIGPGKGNEAPFDYGRSRETDNESDLFAFRTPPLRNVSITGPWMHNGVYLTLEDAVRHHLNPVQMVGNYDFGQLSTLMQEEYLGVTAVRTAALSAPSFAMPQMNLSDADVAAILAFLESLTSPTARDLSFTIPDAVPSGLPVGGAIYAEAAQIAVTEEHTAAPQTIIPTSEDFLPVSVGGAPFSAAPTCNGEFVTHWLDHVTDVQGEVVRMFETNGAGVAINDLDQDGWLDIVFANLNGPASIFWNRGDLAFEKEILPDLNTRAVNIVDVTGDGRLDIVFTHIVSSLTYWENGGVGGNGRSTFTRLPLPGVRALAHSMAWGDLNGDSSLDLVTGSYDAELNLTLGNAFLFSNGEGVYQYTQNSGAFTATRLADDSQALVIALFDVNQDGQRDILVGNDFNLPDMAWLWQNGTWQAASPFATTSQHTMNFDWGDINNDGIFELFATDMAPYETDEIGMAPWMIMMETMAPEPMAAGDPQITSNVLLMQNEDGTYQNRAVMSGVHASGWAWSGKFGDLNQDGLLDLYV
;
A
#
# COMPACT_ATOMS: atom_id res chain seq x y z
N PHE A 1 4.61 18.86 10.27
CA PHE A 1 3.78 20.01 9.86
C PHE A 1 3.00 19.67 8.59
N TRP A 2 1.86 20.33 8.38
CA TRP A 2 0.91 20.01 7.30
C TRP A 2 1.35 20.48 5.90
N ASP A 3 2.23 21.47 5.81
CA ASP A 3 2.90 21.89 4.56
C ASP A 3 4.12 21.02 4.21
N GLY A 4 4.56 20.16 5.13
CA GLY A 4 5.68 19.26 4.90
C GLY A 4 7.05 19.84 5.20
N ARG A 5 7.15 21.02 5.85
CA ARG A 5 8.44 21.60 6.27
C ARG A 5 9.23 20.71 7.24
N ILE A 6 8.55 19.74 7.86
CA ILE A 6 9.19 18.61 8.56
C ILE A 6 8.73 17.30 7.92
N GLN A 7 9.71 16.51 7.48
CA GLN A 7 9.51 15.20 6.88
C GLN A 7 10.71 14.30 7.15
N GLN A 8 10.44 13.05 7.51
CA GLN A 8 11.49 12.03 7.60
C GLN A 8 11.82 11.51 6.18
N THR A 9 13.09 11.54 5.80
CA THR A 9 13.56 11.10 4.47
C THR A 9 14.27 9.75 4.52
N ALA A 10 14.87 9.42 5.67
CA ALA A 10 15.48 8.13 5.97
C ALA A 10 15.44 7.89 7.50
N PRO A 11 15.81 6.70 8.02
CA PRO A 11 15.97 6.51 9.45
C PRO A 11 16.92 7.56 10.05
N ASN A 12 16.43 8.36 11.00
CA ASN A 12 17.14 9.47 11.65
C ASN A 12 17.56 10.64 10.72
N GLU A 13 16.99 10.77 9.52
CA GLU A 13 17.21 11.91 8.63
C GLU A 13 15.91 12.68 8.40
N PHE A 14 15.96 14.01 8.55
CA PHE A 14 14.78 14.86 8.52
C PHE A 14 15.00 16.12 7.69
N LEU A 15 14.14 16.34 6.70
CA LEU A 15 13.90 17.67 6.16
C LEU A 15 13.30 18.54 7.27
N ASN A 16 13.88 19.72 7.52
CA ASN A 16 13.48 20.58 8.62
C ASN A 16 13.91 22.05 8.39
N PRO A 17 13.25 23.04 9.01
CA PRO A 17 13.59 24.46 8.81
C PRO A 17 14.94 24.94 9.40
N ALA A 18 15.63 24.12 10.19
CA ALA A 18 16.93 24.46 10.76
C ALA A 18 18.11 23.88 9.97
N ASP A 19 17.85 23.11 8.90
CA ASP A 19 18.87 22.49 8.05
C ASP A 19 19.98 21.80 8.88
N GLU A 20 21.23 22.22 8.70
CA GLU A 20 22.43 21.71 9.38
C GLU A 20 22.54 22.09 10.86
N TYR A 21 21.69 23.02 11.33
CA TYR A 21 21.67 23.48 12.72
C TYR A 21 20.79 22.61 13.62
N LEU A 22 20.02 21.68 13.07
CA LEU A 22 19.24 20.73 13.87
C LEU A 22 20.22 19.80 14.62
N PRO A 23 20.12 19.68 15.96
CA PRO A 23 20.97 18.77 16.73
C PRO A 23 20.70 17.30 16.37
N ALA A 24 21.74 16.47 16.52
CA ALA A 24 21.60 15.02 16.41
C ALA A 24 20.87 14.44 17.63
N GLY A 25 20.40 13.19 17.53
CA GLY A 25 19.79 12.47 18.66
C GLY A 25 18.25 12.55 18.73
N LEU A 26 17.61 13.25 17.79
CA LEU A 26 16.14 13.25 17.64
C LEU A 26 15.65 11.91 17.07
N GLU A 27 14.69 11.29 17.74
CA GLU A 27 14.29 9.90 17.45
C GLU A 27 13.28 9.77 16.31
N ASN A 28 12.45 10.80 16.07
CA ASN A 28 11.34 10.75 15.10
C ASN A 28 10.88 12.17 14.70
N ALA A 29 10.02 12.24 13.68
CA ALA A 29 9.53 13.52 13.14
C ALA A 29 8.68 14.35 14.14
N ILE A 30 8.11 13.73 15.17
CA ILE A 30 7.37 14.41 16.24
C ILE A 30 8.36 15.14 17.14
N ALA A 31 9.47 14.48 17.52
CA ALA A 31 10.55 15.13 18.27
C ALA A 31 11.15 16.31 17.49
N VAL A 32 11.38 16.15 16.19
CA VAL A 32 11.83 17.27 15.34
C VAL A 32 10.80 18.41 15.35
N GLN A 33 9.50 18.12 15.31
CA GLN A 33 8.47 19.15 15.36
C GLN A 33 8.48 19.91 16.68
N ALA A 34 8.68 19.25 17.81
CA ALA A 34 8.74 19.87 19.14
C ALA A 34 9.88 20.91 19.29
N MET A 35 10.88 20.89 18.39
CA MET A 35 11.97 21.86 18.38
C MET A 35 11.53 23.27 17.95
N PHE A 36 10.47 23.43 17.16
CA PHE A 36 10.19 24.70 16.44
C PHE A 36 9.20 25.66 17.10
N PRO A 37 8.17 25.24 17.86
CA PRO A 37 7.27 26.19 18.53
C PRO A 37 8.01 27.21 19.42
N VAL A 38 9.14 26.81 20.02
CA VAL A 38 9.99 27.65 20.88
C VAL A 38 10.87 28.65 20.12
N THR A 39 11.01 28.51 18.80
CA THR A 39 11.78 29.44 17.96
C THR A 39 10.89 30.49 17.28
N SER A 40 9.59 30.20 17.20
CA SER A 40 8.58 31.01 16.54
C SER A 40 8.07 32.15 17.42
N ARG A 41 8.10 33.38 16.88
CA ARG A 41 7.61 34.60 17.56
C ARG A 41 6.10 34.60 17.77
N ASP A 42 5.37 33.89 16.91
CA ASP A 42 3.91 33.79 16.96
C ASP A 42 3.44 32.64 17.87
N GLU A 43 4.37 31.86 18.43
CA GLU A 43 4.11 30.71 19.28
C GLU A 43 4.72 30.88 20.67
N MET A 44 5.75 30.11 21.06
CA MET A 44 6.24 30.06 22.44
C MET A 44 7.38 31.05 22.75
N ARG A 45 8.02 31.62 21.73
CA ARG A 45 9.21 32.48 21.94
C ARG A 45 8.88 33.85 22.51
N GLY A 46 7.78 34.45 22.06
CA GLY A 46 7.39 35.83 22.37
C GLY A 46 8.02 36.90 21.47
N GLN A 47 7.54 38.12 21.62
CA GLN A 47 7.93 39.32 20.88
C GLN A 47 9.05 40.08 21.60
N HIS A 48 9.85 40.83 20.83
CA HIS A 48 10.99 41.57 21.40
C HIS A 48 10.54 42.55 22.50
N GLY A 49 11.18 42.44 23.67
CA GLY A 49 10.83 43.24 24.85
C GLY A 49 9.78 42.63 25.78
N ASP A 50 9.23 41.46 25.44
CA ASP A 50 8.29 40.74 26.30
C ASP A 50 8.91 40.37 27.66
N TYR A 51 8.04 40.21 28.65
CA TYR A 51 8.39 39.79 30.00
C TYR A 51 7.89 38.36 30.25
N ALA A 52 8.69 37.57 30.96
CA ALA A 52 8.28 36.29 31.50
C ALA A 52 7.22 36.47 32.60
N VAL A 53 6.50 35.40 32.92
CA VAL A 53 5.43 35.37 33.95
C VAL A 53 5.90 35.87 35.32
N GLU A 54 7.19 35.70 35.62
CA GLU A 54 7.81 36.13 36.87
C GLU A 54 8.22 37.62 36.88
N GLY A 55 7.91 38.37 35.82
CA GLY A 55 8.20 39.81 35.70
C GLY A 55 9.63 40.16 35.29
N THR A 56 10.43 39.17 34.87
CA THR A 56 11.76 39.35 34.28
C THR A 56 11.66 39.46 32.75
N HIS A 57 12.68 40.01 32.08
CA HIS A 57 12.67 40.03 30.60
C HIS A 57 12.70 38.60 30.04
N ASN A 58 11.86 38.33 29.05
CA ASN A 58 11.89 37.08 28.30
C ASN A 58 13.21 37.00 27.51
N VAL A 59 14.09 36.10 27.94
CA VAL A 59 15.43 35.96 27.35
C VAL A 59 15.35 35.44 25.91
N LEU A 60 14.43 34.50 25.62
CA LEU A 60 14.25 33.94 24.28
C LEU A 60 13.76 34.97 23.26
N ALA A 61 12.90 35.89 23.68
CA ALA A 61 12.40 36.97 22.85
C ALA A 61 13.49 37.95 22.36
N ASN A 62 14.61 38.02 23.08
CA ASN A 62 15.74 38.91 22.78
C ASN A 62 16.84 38.27 21.92
N ILE A 63 16.80 36.95 21.71
CA ILE A 63 17.70 36.25 20.78
C ILE A 63 17.36 36.69 19.35
N GLY A 64 18.32 36.68 18.41
CA GLY A 64 18.07 37.02 17.00
C GLY A 64 17.30 35.91 16.27
N ASP A 65 16.54 36.25 15.22
CA ASP A 65 15.60 35.31 14.57
C ASP A 65 16.23 34.11 13.87
N HIS A 66 17.52 34.18 13.57
CA HIS A 66 18.25 33.15 12.85
C HIS A 66 19.13 32.28 13.77
N ASP A 67 19.10 32.50 15.09
CA ASP A 67 19.96 31.81 16.05
C ASP A 67 19.18 30.77 16.85
N MET A 68 18.62 29.78 16.15
CA MET A 68 17.86 28.68 16.76
C MET A 68 18.71 27.87 17.77
N PRO A 69 19.99 27.54 17.49
CA PRO A 69 20.84 26.85 18.47
C PRO A 69 20.92 27.59 19.81
N LEU A 70 21.13 28.91 19.79
CA LEU A 70 21.15 29.69 21.03
C LEU A 70 19.80 29.69 21.76
N MET A 71 18.68 29.67 21.03
CA MET A 71 17.34 29.57 21.65
C MET A 71 17.18 28.24 22.40
N TRP A 72 17.53 27.14 21.75
CA TRP A 72 17.47 25.80 22.33
C TRP A 72 18.40 25.65 23.54
N ASP A 73 19.66 26.09 23.41
CA ASP A 73 20.64 26.07 24.51
C ASP A 73 20.15 26.90 25.71
N THR A 74 19.61 28.09 25.44
CA THR A 74 19.10 28.98 26.49
C THR A 74 17.91 28.34 27.20
N LEU A 75 17.00 27.71 26.46
CA LEU A 75 15.82 27.05 27.03
C LEU A 75 16.22 25.82 27.84
N MET A 76 17.16 25.01 27.35
CA MET A 76 17.63 23.84 28.09
C MET A 76 18.35 24.25 29.38
N GLN A 77 19.15 25.32 29.36
CA GLN A 77 19.75 25.88 30.57
C GLN A 77 18.70 26.34 31.59
N GLN A 78 17.58 26.92 31.15
CA GLN A 78 16.47 27.29 32.03
C GLN A 78 15.80 26.05 32.65
N LEU A 79 15.57 25.00 31.86
CA LEU A 79 15.02 23.74 32.36
C LEU A 79 15.96 23.13 33.41
N LEU A 80 17.26 23.06 33.12
CA LEU A 80 18.27 22.53 34.02
C LEU A 80 18.54 23.43 35.24
N ALA A 81 18.11 24.69 35.24
CA ALA A 81 18.18 25.53 36.44
C ALA A 81 17.18 25.10 37.54
N VAL A 82 16.16 24.30 37.19
CA VAL A 82 15.18 23.75 38.13
C VAL A 82 15.64 22.38 38.64
N PRO A 83 15.97 22.21 39.94
CA PRO A 83 16.52 20.95 40.46
C PRO A 83 15.62 19.73 40.25
N ALA A 84 14.30 19.93 40.24
CA ALA A 84 13.35 18.85 39.98
C ALA A 84 13.41 18.36 38.52
N TYR A 85 13.62 19.23 37.54
CA TYR A 85 13.82 18.81 36.15
C TYR A 85 15.13 18.04 35.96
N GLN A 86 16.22 18.44 36.62
CA GLN A 86 17.48 17.67 36.58
C GLN A 86 17.27 16.20 37.01
N GLN A 87 16.50 15.97 38.07
CA GLN A 87 16.21 14.62 38.57
C GLN A 87 15.37 13.82 37.56
N LEU A 88 14.38 14.46 36.91
CA LEU A 88 13.54 13.83 35.91
C LEU A 88 14.35 13.48 34.64
N PHE A 89 15.18 14.39 34.15
CA PHE A 89 16.04 14.13 32.99
C PHE A 89 17.05 13.01 33.25
N LEU A 90 17.71 12.98 34.42
CA LEU A 90 18.62 11.89 34.77
C LEU A 90 17.91 10.53 34.93
N ALA A 91 16.62 10.53 35.27
CA ALA A 91 15.83 9.31 35.34
C ALA A 91 15.42 8.82 33.94
N ALA A 92 15.11 9.72 33.01
CA ALA A 92 14.76 9.40 31.63
C ALA A 92 15.99 9.03 30.78
N TYR A 93 17.12 9.70 31.01
CA TYR A 93 18.38 9.57 30.27
C TYR A 93 19.55 9.23 31.21
N PRO A 94 19.59 8.02 31.80
CA PRO A 94 20.58 7.65 32.81
C PRO A 94 22.02 7.63 32.28
N ASP A 95 22.18 7.47 30.97
CA ASP A 95 23.47 7.36 30.29
C ASP A 95 24.01 8.70 29.78
N ILE A 96 23.23 9.79 29.89
CA ILE A 96 23.63 11.14 29.46
C ILE A 96 23.89 12.01 30.69
N PRO A 97 25.11 12.53 30.89
CA PRO A 97 25.37 13.43 32.01
C PRO A 97 24.65 14.77 31.82
N LEU A 98 24.23 15.41 32.92
CA LEU A 98 23.51 16.70 32.89
C LEU A 98 24.19 17.79 32.05
N SER A 99 25.52 17.76 31.93
CA SER A 99 26.30 18.73 31.15
C SER A 99 26.24 18.51 29.64
N GLU A 100 25.77 17.34 29.19
CA GLU A 100 25.66 16.95 27.78
C GLU A 100 24.20 16.91 27.32
N LEU A 101 23.23 17.11 28.21
CA LEU A 101 21.82 17.19 27.84
C LEU A 101 21.53 18.43 27.01
N GLY A 102 20.91 18.22 25.86
CA GLY A 102 20.47 19.25 24.92
C GLY A 102 18.95 19.42 24.90
N PHE A 103 18.47 20.35 24.07
CA PHE A 103 17.02 20.55 23.92
C PHE A 103 16.36 19.43 23.12
N GLU A 104 17.12 18.71 22.30
CA GLU A 104 16.72 17.48 21.62
C GLU A 104 16.22 16.40 22.59
N ASP A 105 16.80 16.30 23.80
CA ASP A 105 16.35 15.37 24.83
C ASP A 105 14.98 15.81 25.39
N ALA A 106 14.78 17.11 25.58
CA ALA A 106 13.48 17.64 25.97
C ALA A 106 12.43 17.42 24.86
N ALA A 107 12.81 17.58 23.59
CA ALA A 107 11.95 17.35 22.44
C ALA A 107 11.58 15.87 22.27
N ASN A 108 12.52 14.95 22.49
CA ASN A 108 12.25 13.50 22.54
C ASN A 108 11.27 13.16 23.67
N ALA A 109 11.43 13.75 24.86
CA ALA A 109 10.50 13.56 25.97
C ALA A 109 9.08 14.09 25.67
N ILE A 110 8.97 15.24 24.99
CA ILE A 110 7.68 15.78 24.51
C ILE A 110 7.05 14.82 23.50
N ALA A 111 7.81 14.36 22.51
CA ALA A 111 7.31 13.42 21.50
C ALA A 111 6.85 12.10 22.10
N ALA A 112 7.60 11.54 23.06
CA ALA A 112 7.21 10.34 23.79
C ALA A 112 5.89 10.55 24.55
N TYR A 113 5.74 11.69 25.23
CA TYR A 113 4.48 12.05 25.89
C TYR A 113 3.33 12.17 24.88
N GLU A 114 3.54 12.81 23.74
CA GLU A 114 2.50 12.99 22.73
C GLU A 114 2.04 11.65 22.14
N MET A 115 2.99 10.78 21.80
CA MET A 115 2.70 9.44 21.26
C MET A 115 1.98 8.56 22.29
N GLU A 116 2.43 8.53 23.54
CA GLU A 116 1.81 7.70 24.58
C GLU A 116 0.43 8.23 24.99
N THR A 117 0.29 9.54 25.14
CA THR A 117 -0.91 10.15 25.74
C THR A 117 -2.04 10.35 24.74
N PHE A 118 -1.73 10.65 23.47
CA PHE A 118 -2.73 11.02 22.47
C PHE A 118 -3.00 9.93 21.42
N THR A 119 -2.41 8.73 21.56
CA THR A 119 -2.76 7.56 20.73
C THR A 119 -3.98 6.84 21.31
N PHE A 120 -5.17 7.25 20.85
CA PHE A 120 -6.43 6.62 21.24
C PHE A 120 -6.84 5.49 20.27
N LEU A 121 -7.05 4.29 20.79
CA LEU A 121 -7.40 3.06 20.04
C LEU A 121 -8.70 2.41 20.55
N ASP A 122 -9.60 3.20 21.14
CA ASP A 122 -10.84 2.77 21.80
C ASP A 122 -12.10 3.39 21.16
N SER A 123 -12.00 3.95 19.95
CA SER A 123 -13.16 4.51 19.25
C SER A 123 -14.20 3.43 18.93
N PRO A 124 -15.49 3.79 18.73
CA PRO A 124 -16.49 2.86 18.20
C PRO A 124 -16.02 2.11 16.93
N TRP A 125 -15.29 2.80 16.05
CA TRP A 125 -14.65 2.20 14.88
C TRP A 125 -13.61 1.15 15.25
N ASP A 126 -12.70 1.43 16.19
CA ASP A 126 -11.68 0.47 16.62
C ASP A 126 -12.31 -0.81 17.21
N ARG A 127 -13.36 -0.66 18.02
CA ARG A 127 -14.10 -1.82 18.57
C ARG A 127 -14.78 -2.65 17.49
N TYR A 128 -15.33 -2.00 16.46
CA TYR A 128 -15.94 -2.68 15.32
C TYR A 128 -14.93 -3.53 14.54
N LEU A 129 -13.73 -3.00 14.31
CA LEU A 129 -12.62 -3.71 13.68
C LEU A 129 -12.14 -4.90 14.53
N GLN A 130 -12.17 -4.77 15.85
CA GLN A 130 -11.85 -5.86 16.80
C GLN A 130 -12.97 -6.91 16.95
N GLY A 131 -14.06 -6.79 16.19
CA GLY A 131 -15.13 -7.79 16.11
C GLY A 131 -16.43 -7.42 16.84
N ASP A 132 -16.50 -6.31 17.56
CA ASP A 132 -17.77 -5.82 18.15
C ASP A 132 -18.65 -5.19 17.07
N LYS A 133 -19.43 -6.03 16.38
CA LYS A 133 -20.36 -5.59 15.32
C LYS A 133 -21.49 -4.69 15.84
N THR A 134 -21.64 -4.52 17.15
CA THR A 134 -22.63 -3.62 17.76
C THR A 134 -22.06 -2.24 18.10
N ALA A 135 -20.76 -2.04 17.91
CA ALA A 135 -20.09 -0.78 18.22
C ALA A 135 -20.52 0.38 17.30
N LEU A 136 -21.00 0.08 16.08
CA LEU A 136 -21.50 1.08 15.12
C LEU A 136 -23.02 1.04 14.98
N SER A 137 -23.63 2.21 14.81
CA SER A 137 -25.01 2.31 14.35
C SER A 137 -25.11 1.92 12.88
N THR A 138 -26.32 1.56 12.42
CA THR A 138 -26.58 1.32 10.99
C THR A 138 -26.21 2.53 10.14
N GLU A 139 -26.53 3.74 10.58
CA GLU A 139 -26.19 4.98 9.87
C GLU A 139 -24.68 5.21 9.77
N ALA A 140 -23.91 4.87 10.81
CA ALA A 140 -22.44 4.95 10.76
C ALA A 140 -21.82 3.85 9.86
N LEU A 141 -22.45 2.68 9.77
CA LEU A 141 -22.06 1.63 8.82
C LEU A 141 -22.34 2.03 7.38
N ASP A 142 -23.52 2.61 7.10
CA ASP A 142 -23.86 3.18 5.79
C ASP A 142 -22.87 4.30 5.41
N GLY A 143 -22.51 5.14 6.40
CA GLY A 143 -21.49 6.17 6.25
C GLY A 143 -20.11 5.61 5.94
N ALA A 144 -19.70 4.53 6.59
CA ALA A 144 -18.43 3.85 6.33
C ALA A 144 -18.41 3.25 4.91
N ALA A 145 -19.51 2.61 4.49
CA ALA A 145 -19.65 2.08 3.14
C ALA A 145 -19.55 3.17 2.07
N LEU A 146 -20.16 4.34 2.30
CA LEU A 146 -20.00 5.52 1.43
C LEU A 146 -18.55 6.00 1.43
N PHE A 147 -17.95 6.16 2.60
CA PHE A 147 -16.59 6.68 2.78
C PHE A 147 -15.52 5.83 2.05
N TYR A 148 -15.59 4.51 2.19
CA TYR A 148 -14.67 3.56 1.53
C TYR A 148 -15.08 3.21 0.09
N GLY A 149 -16.32 3.51 -0.30
CA GLY A 149 -16.87 3.21 -1.62
C GLY A 149 -17.12 4.46 -2.47
N GLU A 150 -18.39 4.72 -2.79
CA GLU A 150 -18.79 5.69 -3.82
C GLU A 150 -18.43 7.15 -3.50
N ALA A 151 -18.23 7.51 -2.23
CA ALA A 151 -17.79 8.84 -1.84
C ALA A 151 -16.27 9.03 -1.96
N GLY A 152 -15.50 8.00 -2.33
CA GLY A 152 -14.07 8.10 -2.65
C GLY A 152 -13.16 8.69 -1.55
N CYS A 153 -13.65 8.86 -0.32
CA CYS A 153 -12.93 9.55 0.75
C CYS A 153 -11.65 8.79 1.11
N ALA A 154 -11.72 7.47 1.11
CA ALA A 154 -10.60 6.57 1.38
C ALA A 154 -9.49 6.60 0.32
N GLN A 155 -9.64 7.29 -0.81
CA GLN A 155 -8.54 7.45 -1.77
C GLN A 155 -7.36 8.25 -1.17
N CYS A 156 -7.67 9.23 -0.32
CA CYS A 156 -6.67 10.00 0.42
C CYS A 156 -6.70 9.68 1.92
N HIS A 157 -7.89 9.40 2.48
CA HIS A 157 -8.06 9.09 3.90
C HIS A 157 -8.08 7.58 4.16
N SER A 158 -6.96 6.90 3.90
CA SER A 158 -6.80 5.44 3.98
C SER A 158 -6.02 4.95 5.20
N GLY A 159 -5.99 3.63 5.39
CA GLY A 159 -5.18 2.99 6.42
C GLY A 159 -5.65 3.22 7.87
N PRO A 160 -4.87 2.78 8.87
CA PRO A 160 -5.27 2.79 10.28
C PRO A 160 -5.49 4.19 10.89
N LEU A 161 -4.85 5.22 10.33
CA LEU A 161 -4.97 6.63 10.74
C LEU A 161 -5.93 7.44 9.85
N LEU A 162 -6.46 6.84 8.78
CA LEU A 162 -7.31 7.47 7.79
C LEU A 162 -6.62 8.67 7.11
N THR A 163 -5.40 8.42 6.66
CA THR A 163 -4.55 9.34 5.88
C THR A 163 -3.49 8.55 5.11
N ASP A 164 -3.26 8.95 3.86
CA ASP A 164 -2.17 8.50 3.00
C ASP A 164 -0.83 9.23 3.28
N MET A 165 -0.85 10.24 4.16
CA MET A 165 0.24 11.17 4.46
C MET A 165 0.80 11.91 3.22
N GLN A 166 0.07 11.92 2.09
CA GLN A 166 0.43 12.63 0.87
C GLN A 166 -0.12 14.06 0.87
N PHE A 167 0.31 14.85 -0.12
CA PHE A 167 -0.06 16.26 -0.26
C PHE A 167 -1.10 16.45 -1.36
N HIS A 168 -2.20 17.13 -1.03
CA HIS A 168 -3.32 17.35 -1.95
C HIS A 168 -3.82 18.80 -1.90
N ASN A 169 -4.23 19.34 -3.05
CA ASN A 169 -4.92 20.61 -3.13
C ASN A 169 -6.40 20.35 -3.47
N ILE A 170 -7.28 20.66 -2.51
CA ILE A 170 -8.74 20.59 -2.67
C ILE A 170 -9.38 21.98 -2.80
N GLY A 171 -8.59 23.04 -2.98
CA GLY A 171 -9.10 24.39 -3.22
C GLY A 171 -9.64 25.11 -1.98
N VAL A 172 -9.14 24.79 -0.78
CA VAL A 172 -9.60 25.42 0.47
C VAL A 172 -9.51 26.95 0.39
N PRO A 173 -10.57 27.71 0.76
CA PRO A 173 -10.52 29.17 0.79
C PRO A 173 -9.39 29.69 1.68
N GLN A 174 -8.58 30.61 1.18
CA GLN A 174 -7.43 31.16 1.91
C GLN A 174 -7.85 32.31 2.84
N ILE A 175 -7.32 32.30 4.07
CA ILE A 175 -7.43 33.37 5.07
C ILE A 175 -6.02 33.63 5.61
N GLY A 176 -5.59 34.90 5.60
CA GLY A 176 -4.26 35.32 6.04
C GLY A 176 -3.13 34.98 5.05
N PRO A 177 -1.95 35.56 5.24
CA PRO A 177 -0.75 35.19 4.49
C PRO A 177 -0.22 33.81 4.96
N GLY A 178 0.57 33.15 4.11
CA GLY A 178 1.40 32.01 4.52
C GLY A 178 2.48 32.39 5.53
N LYS A 179 3.30 31.43 5.94
CA LYS A 179 4.36 31.65 6.95
C LYS A 179 5.54 32.42 6.36
N GLY A 180 5.84 33.58 6.95
CA GLY A 180 6.99 34.40 6.62
C GLY A 180 6.69 35.38 5.49
N ASN A 181 7.46 35.31 4.39
CA ASN A 181 7.36 36.26 3.28
C ASN A 181 6.38 35.81 2.17
N GLU A 182 5.54 34.80 2.42
CA GLU A 182 4.65 34.20 1.42
C GLU A 182 3.45 35.09 1.05
N ALA A 183 3.39 36.32 1.58
CA ALA A 183 2.35 37.26 1.26
C ALA A 183 2.17 37.41 -0.27
N PRO A 184 0.94 37.31 -0.79
CA PRO A 184 -0.31 37.23 -0.03
C PRO A 184 -0.81 35.80 0.30
N PHE A 185 -0.19 34.70 -0.13
CA PHE A 185 -0.82 33.37 -0.06
C PHE A 185 -0.11 32.39 0.88
N ASP A 186 -0.81 31.36 1.35
CA ASP A 186 -0.16 30.17 1.89
C ASP A 186 0.05 29.18 0.75
N TYR A 187 1.30 29.02 0.30
CA TYR A 187 1.61 28.16 -0.84
C TYR A 187 1.62 26.67 -0.47
N GLY A 188 1.48 26.33 0.81
CA GLY A 188 1.51 24.95 1.30
C GLY A 188 2.82 24.27 0.91
N ARG A 189 2.72 23.04 0.37
CA ARG A 189 3.87 22.20 0.02
C ARG A 189 4.84 22.86 -0.96
N SER A 190 4.34 23.67 -1.90
CA SER A 190 5.18 24.35 -2.90
C SER A 190 6.26 25.24 -2.28
N ARG A 191 6.01 25.78 -1.07
CA ARG A 191 7.01 26.53 -0.29
C ARG A 191 8.28 25.73 -0.02
N GLU A 192 8.13 24.43 0.20
CA GLU A 192 9.24 23.54 0.59
C GLU A 192 9.88 22.85 -0.62
N THR A 193 9.17 22.78 -1.75
CA THR A 193 9.62 22.04 -2.94
C THR A 193 10.03 22.93 -4.10
N ASP A 194 9.66 24.22 -4.07
CA ASP A 194 9.77 25.16 -5.19
C ASP A 194 9.10 24.63 -6.48
N ASN A 195 8.12 23.73 -6.36
CA ASN A 195 7.43 23.09 -7.48
C ASN A 195 6.01 23.65 -7.65
N GLU A 196 5.67 24.12 -8.85
CA GLU A 196 4.32 24.62 -9.16
C GLU A 196 3.24 23.53 -9.09
N SER A 197 3.62 22.26 -9.28
CA SER A 197 2.72 21.11 -9.12
C SER A 197 2.33 20.83 -7.67
N ASP A 198 2.94 21.51 -6.69
CA ASP A 198 2.62 21.38 -5.27
C ASP A 198 1.86 22.60 -4.71
N LEU A 199 1.48 23.56 -5.57
CA LEU A 199 0.85 24.80 -5.13
C LEU A 199 -0.44 24.52 -4.35
N PHE A 200 -0.52 25.11 -3.15
CA PHE A 200 -1.65 25.00 -2.22
C PHE A 200 -1.95 23.58 -1.74
N ALA A 201 -1.03 22.63 -1.96
CA ALA A 201 -1.19 21.28 -1.48
C ALA A 201 -0.81 21.19 0.00
N PHE A 202 -1.63 20.50 0.79
CA PHE A 202 -1.37 20.22 2.19
C PHE A 202 -1.46 18.72 2.44
N ARG A 203 -0.73 18.25 3.45
CA ARG A 203 -0.74 16.85 3.85
C ARG A 203 -2.15 16.46 4.31
N THR A 204 -2.64 15.31 3.84
CA THR A 204 -3.90 14.73 4.31
C THR A 204 -3.85 14.53 5.83
N PRO A 205 -4.68 15.22 6.64
CA PRO A 205 -4.65 15.02 8.07
C PRO A 205 -5.30 13.68 8.45
N PRO A 206 -4.83 12.98 9.50
CA PRO A 206 -5.54 11.85 10.09
C PRO A 206 -6.97 12.25 10.50
N LEU A 207 -7.95 11.37 10.31
CA LEU A 207 -9.36 11.64 10.67
C LEU A 207 -9.76 11.12 12.06
N ARG A 208 -8.84 10.51 12.81
CA ARG A 208 -9.11 10.11 14.20
C ARG A 208 -9.46 11.36 15.03
N ASN A 209 -10.56 11.27 15.78
CA ASN A 209 -11.10 12.37 16.59
C ASN A 209 -11.53 13.64 15.81
N VAL A 210 -11.71 13.56 14.48
CA VAL A 210 -12.01 14.72 13.64
C VAL A 210 -13.28 15.49 14.06
N SER A 211 -14.23 14.83 14.73
CA SER A 211 -15.47 15.48 15.15
C SER A 211 -15.33 16.47 16.30
N ILE A 212 -14.18 16.50 16.99
CA ILE A 212 -13.91 17.37 18.14
C ILE A 212 -12.72 18.31 17.96
N THR A 213 -12.12 18.36 16.76
CA THR A 213 -10.91 19.16 16.48
C THR A 213 -11.18 20.34 15.55
N GLY A 214 -12.41 20.84 15.52
CA GLY A 214 -12.75 22.04 14.77
C GLY A 214 -12.09 23.31 15.33
N PRO A 215 -12.03 24.41 14.55
CA PRO A 215 -12.49 24.52 13.16
C PRO A 215 -11.58 23.75 12.18
N TRP A 216 -12.10 23.45 10.99
CA TRP A 216 -11.51 22.48 10.06
C TRP A 216 -10.75 23.12 8.89
N MET A 217 -9.90 22.30 8.25
CA MET A 217 -8.87 22.63 7.25
C MET A 217 -7.60 23.27 7.85
N HIS A 218 -6.55 23.43 7.04
CA HIS A 218 -5.25 23.92 7.48
C HIS A 218 -5.30 25.33 8.11
N ASN A 219 -6.33 26.11 7.79
CA ASN A 219 -6.50 27.50 8.24
C ASN A 219 -7.79 27.72 9.06
N GLY A 220 -8.52 26.65 9.40
CA GLY A 220 -9.73 26.75 10.23
C GLY A 220 -10.90 27.49 9.58
N VAL A 221 -10.99 27.51 8.24
CA VAL A 221 -12.01 28.26 7.51
C VAL A 221 -13.44 27.69 7.68
N TYR A 222 -13.59 26.41 7.99
CA TYR A 222 -14.90 25.80 8.20
C TYR A 222 -15.21 25.64 9.68
N LEU A 223 -16.36 26.19 10.11
CA LEU A 223 -16.82 26.18 11.50
C LEU A 223 -17.67 24.95 11.86
N THR A 224 -18.03 24.13 10.88
CA THR A 224 -18.72 22.86 11.08
C THR A 224 -18.03 21.74 10.31
N LEU A 225 -18.05 20.52 10.85
CA LEU A 225 -17.53 19.34 10.15
C LEU A 225 -18.35 19.05 8.89
N GLU A 226 -19.65 19.34 8.90
CA GLU A 226 -20.52 19.21 7.74
C GLU A 226 -20.05 20.09 6.57
N ASP A 227 -19.71 21.36 6.83
CA ASP A 227 -19.20 22.24 5.77
C ASP A 227 -17.86 21.76 5.22
N ALA A 228 -17.00 21.20 6.10
CA ALA A 228 -15.76 20.57 5.67
C ALA A 228 -16.03 19.34 4.78
N VAL A 229 -16.96 18.45 5.14
CA VAL A 229 -17.36 17.30 4.30
C VAL A 229 -17.95 17.78 2.97
N ARG A 230 -18.85 18.77 2.98
CA ARG A 230 -19.44 19.35 1.77
C ARG A 230 -18.40 20.00 0.86
N HIS A 231 -17.33 20.57 1.43
CA HIS A 231 -16.19 21.05 0.65
C HIS A 231 -15.48 19.92 -0.09
N HIS A 232 -15.25 18.76 0.55
CA HIS A 232 -14.64 17.60 -0.14
C HIS A 232 -15.52 17.08 -1.28
N LEU A 233 -16.85 17.14 -1.16
CA LEU A 233 -17.77 16.66 -2.19
C LEU A 233 -17.87 17.60 -3.40
N ASN A 234 -17.76 18.90 -3.18
CA ASN A 234 -17.83 19.90 -4.24
C ASN A 234 -17.05 21.19 -3.89
N PRO A 235 -15.71 21.17 -4.01
CA PRO A 235 -14.86 22.28 -3.60
C PRO A 235 -15.12 23.53 -4.45
N VAL A 236 -15.37 23.38 -5.75
CA VAL A 236 -15.65 24.50 -6.67
C VAL A 236 -16.89 25.29 -6.23
N GLN A 237 -17.99 24.59 -5.92
CA GLN A 237 -19.23 25.23 -5.46
C GLN A 237 -19.05 25.86 -4.08
N MET A 238 -18.41 25.14 -3.15
CA MET A 238 -18.22 25.61 -1.78
C MET A 238 -17.32 26.85 -1.73
N VAL A 239 -16.24 26.86 -2.49
CA VAL A 239 -15.40 28.05 -2.66
C VAL A 239 -16.19 29.17 -3.30
N GLY A 240 -16.94 28.90 -4.37
CA GLY A 240 -17.77 29.88 -5.09
C GLY A 240 -18.78 30.60 -4.21
N ASN A 241 -19.37 29.90 -3.25
CA ASN A 241 -20.45 30.41 -2.40
C ASN A 241 -20.03 30.71 -0.95
N TYR A 242 -18.75 30.56 -0.60
CA TYR A 242 -18.29 30.75 0.77
C TYR A 242 -18.61 32.15 1.29
N ASP A 243 -19.28 32.23 2.45
CA ASP A 243 -19.63 33.47 3.14
C ASP A 243 -18.56 33.85 4.16
N PHE A 244 -17.72 34.82 3.83
CA PHE A 244 -16.68 35.33 4.74
C PHE A 244 -17.23 36.14 5.92
N GLY A 245 -18.50 36.57 5.87
CA GLY A 245 -19.16 37.26 6.97
C GLY A 245 -19.35 36.40 8.22
N GLN A 246 -19.24 35.08 8.10
CA GLN A 246 -19.35 34.14 9.22
C GLN A 246 -18.10 34.12 10.13
N LEU A 247 -16.96 34.61 9.65
CA LEU A 247 -15.69 34.60 10.38
C LEU A 247 -15.64 35.70 11.45
N SER A 248 -14.73 35.57 12.42
CA SER A 248 -14.50 36.63 13.40
C SER A 248 -13.97 37.91 12.74
N THR A 249 -14.17 39.07 13.37
CA THR A 249 -13.67 40.36 12.83
C THR A 249 -12.18 40.34 12.55
N LEU A 250 -11.37 39.69 13.41
CA LEU A 250 -9.94 39.54 13.22
C LEU A 250 -9.62 38.73 11.94
N MET A 251 -10.32 37.62 11.71
CA MET A 251 -10.12 36.80 10.50
C MET A 251 -10.65 37.47 9.24
N GLN A 252 -11.66 38.33 9.36
CA GLN A 252 -12.15 39.15 8.23
C GLN A 252 -11.15 40.23 7.81
N GLU A 253 -10.29 40.71 8.71
CA GLU A 253 -9.21 41.66 8.37
C GLU A 253 -8.07 40.97 7.59
N GLU A 254 -7.85 39.68 7.87
CA GLU A 254 -6.93 38.79 7.15
C GLU A 254 -7.50 38.27 5.81
N TYR A 255 -8.69 38.74 5.41
CA TYR A 255 -9.37 38.30 4.20
C TYR A 255 -8.83 39.00 2.93
N LEU A 256 -8.31 38.20 2.00
CA LEU A 256 -7.53 38.68 0.85
C LEU A 256 -8.31 38.96 -0.46
N GLY A 257 -9.64 39.10 -0.45
CA GLY A 257 -10.36 39.62 -1.63
C GLY A 257 -10.40 38.72 -2.89
N VAL A 258 -11.04 37.53 -2.75
CA VAL A 258 -11.95 36.79 -3.65
C VAL A 258 -11.69 36.44 -5.13
N THR A 259 -10.96 37.15 -6.00
CA THR A 259 -10.93 36.70 -7.43
C THR A 259 -9.64 35.99 -7.82
N ALA A 260 -8.49 36.54 -7.45
CA ALA A 260 -7.19 35.96 -7.80
C ALA A 260 -6.93 34.63 -7.07
N VAL A 261 -7.27 34.54 -5.78
CA VAL A 261 -7.10 33.33 -4.94
C VAL A 261 -7.98 32.18 -5.42
N ARG A 262 -9.28 32.44 -5.63
CA ARG A 262 -10.23 31.42 -6.13
C ARG A 262 -9.80 30.89 -7.49
N THR A 263 -9.29 31.78 -8.35
CA THR A 263 -8.78 31.37 -9.67
C THR A 263 -7.50 30.56 -9.51
N ALA A 264 -6.52 31.02 -8.73
CA ALA A 264 -5.20 30.40 -8.60
C ALA A 264 -5.25 29.00 -7.99
N ALA A 265 -5.96 28.80 -6.88
CA ALA A 265 -6.04 27.49 -6.22
C ALA A 265 -6.81 26.46 -7.06
N LEU A 266 -7.90 26.88 -7.73
CA LEU A 266 -8.68 26.02 -8.63
C LEU A 266 -8.01 25.82 -10.01
N SER A 267 -7.06 26.68 -10.40
CA SER A 267 -6.31 26.57 -11.65
C SER A 267 -4.94 25.90 -11.48
N ALA A 268 -4.53 25.61 -10.25
CA ALA A 268 -3.25 24.96 -9.97
C ALA A 268 -3.24 23.55 -10.58
N PRO A 269 -2.12 23.08 -11.16
CA PRO A 269 -2.01 21.72 -11.68
C PRO A 269 -2.31 20.64 -10.64
N SER A 270 -2.13 20.98 -9.36
CA SER A 270 -2.33 20.11 -8.19
C SER A 270 -3.79 19.92 -7.79
N PHE A 271 -4.72 20.70 -8.35
CA PHE A 271 -6.11 20.73 -7.88
C PHE A 271 -6.86 19.45 -8.26
N ALA A 272 -7.33 18.72 -7.25
CA ALA A 272 -8.21 17.56 -7.44
C ALA A 272 -9.66 18.03 -7.61
N MET A 273 -10.36 17.55 -8.64
CA MET A 273 -11.76 17.88 -8.93
C MET A 273 -12.73 16.73 -8.60
N PRO A 274 -12.96 16.39 -7.32
CA PRO A 274 -14.12 15.58 -6.98
C PRO A 274 -15.38 16.41 -7.21
N GLN A 275 -16.29 15.90 -8.03
CA GLN A 275 -17.67 16.36 -8.06
C GLN A 275 -18.58 15.17 -7.76
N MET A 276 -19.00 15.05 -6.51
CA MET A 276 -19.90 13.99 -6.07
C MET A 276 -21.22 14.57 -5.60
N ASN A 277 -22.30 14.03 -6.15
CA ASN A 277 -23.66 14.42 -5.80
C ASN A 277 -24.21 13.42 -4.78
N LEU A 278 -23.90 13.64 -3.50
CA LEU A 278 -24.49 12.90 -2.39
C LEU A 278 -25.73 13.62 -1.87
N SER A 279 -26.71 12.87 -1.36
CA SER A 279 -27.88 13.43 -0.70
C SER A 279 -27.54 13.94 0.71
N ASP A 280 -28.41 14.76 1.32
CA ASP A 280 -28.21 15.18 2.71
C ASP A 280 -28.23 14.00 3.69
N ALA A 281 -28.92 12.91 3.35
CA ALA A 281 -28.91 11.68 4.14
C ALA A 281 -27.55 10.97 4.05
N ASP A 282 -26.94 10.93 2.87
CA ASP A 282 -25.60 10.35 2.68
C ASP A 282 -24.53 11.17 3.42
N VAL A 283 -24.65 12.50 3.40
CA VAL A 283 -23.77 13.40 4.18
C VAL A 283 -23.95 13.14 5.68
N ALA A 284 -25.18 12.98 6.17
CA ALA A 284 -25.45 12.64 7.56
C ALA A 284 -24.84 11.28 7.95
N ALA A 285 -24.93 10.28 7.08
CA ALA A 285 -24.31 8.97 7.28
C ALA A 285 -22.78 9.08 7.36
N ILE A 286 -22.13 9.82 6.45
CA ILE A 286 -20.68 10.09 6.51
C ILE A 286 -20.32 10.78 7.83
N LEU A 287 -21.08 11.78 8.27
CA LEU A 287 -20.85 12.44 9.56
C LEU A 287 -20.99 11.48 10.74
N ALA A 288 -21.96 10.56 10.70
CA ALA A 288 -22.12 9.51 11.71
C ALA A 288 -20.91 8.56 11.73
N PHE A 289 -20.35 8.22 10.56
CA PHE A 289 -19.10 7.47 10.47
C PHE A 289 -17.92 8.25 11.04
N LEU A 290 -17.73 9.52 10.69
CA LEU A 290 -16.65 10.35 11.22
C LEU A 290 -16.75 10.54 12.74
N GLU A 291 -17.95 10.63 13.29
CA GLU A 291 -18.20 10.63 14.74
C GLU A 291 -17.77 9.31 15.40
N SER A 292 -17.90 8.18 14.68
CA SER A 292 -17.47 6.87 15.17
C SER A 292 -15.95 6.70 15.25
N LEU A 293 -15.19 7.59 14.61
CA LEU A 293 -13.72 7.67 14.69
C LEU A 293 -13.23 8.40 15.95
N THR A 294 -14.15 8.98 16.73
CA THR A 294 -13.81 9.74 17.94
C THR A 294 -13.79 8.82 19.15
N SER A 295 -12.62 8.74 19.77
CA SER A 295 -12.45 8.08 21.06
C SER A 295 -13.31 8.76 22.13
N PRO A 296 -14.07 7.99 22.94
CA PRO A 296 -14.74 8.55 24.12
C PRO A 296 -13.75 9.26 25.07
N THR A 297 -12.54 8.73 25.19
CA THR A 297 -11.47 9.26 26.05
C THR A 297 -10.93 10.59 25.54
N ALA A 298 -10.87 10.79 24.21
CA ALA A 298 -10.40 12.05 23.62
C ALA A 298 -11.31 13.27 23.91
N ARG A 299 -12.55 13.05 24.39
CA ARG A 299 -13.49 14.14 24.73
C ARG A 299 -13.17 14.84 26.05
N ASP A 300 -12.41 14.20 26.92
CA ASP A 300 -11.98 14.76 28.20
C ASP A 300 -10.49 14.52 28.39
N LEU A 301 -9.70 15.53 28.04
CA LEU A 301 -8.25 15.52 28.21
C LEU A 301 -7.80 16.05 29.57
N SER A 302 -8.70 16.18 30.57
CA SER A 302 -8.31 16.69 31.90
C SER A 302 -7.22 15.85 32.56
N PHE A 303 -7.13 14.55 32.26
CA PHE A 303 -6.08 13.66 32.75
C PHE A 303 -4.68 14.02 32.24
N THR A 304 -4.58 14.82 31.18
CA THR A 304 -3.32 15.29 30.60
C THR A 304 -2.75 16.51 31.33
N ILE A 305 -3.57 17.15 32.17
CA ILE A 305 -3.20 18.37 32.89
C ILE A 305 -2.64 17.96 34.26
N PRO A 306 -1.35 18.19 34.55
CA PRO A 306 -0.78 17.85 35.86
C PRO A 306 -1.29 18.82 36.94
N ASP A 307 -1.37 18.33 38.19
CA ASP A 307 -1.75 19.16 39.35
C ASP A 307 -0.76 20.31 39.62
N ALA A 308 0.51 20.10 39.27
CA ALA A 308 1.59 21.08 39.37
C ALA A 308 2.71 20.75 38.39
N VAL A 309 3.49 21.76 38.00
CA VAL A 309 4.72 21.59 37.20
C VAL A 309 5.97 21.75 38.08
N PRO A 310 7.10 21.09 37.76
CA PRO A 310 8.33 21.17 38.54
C PRO A 310 8.89 22.58 38.76
N SER A 311 8.59 23.53 37.87
CA SER A 311 8.96 24.95 38.03
C SER A 311 8.14 25.69 39.09
N GLY A 312 7.00 25.15 39.51
CA GLY A 312 6.07 25.81 40.43
C GLY A 312 5.19 26.89 39.79
N LEU A 313 5.26 27.07 38.47
CA LEU A 313 4.38 27.98 37.72
C LEU A 313 2.93 27.47 37.75
N PRO A 314 1.93 28.39 37.70
CA PRO A 314 0.53 27.99 37.66
C PRO A 314 0.23 27.24 36.36
N VAL A 315 -0.52 26.16 36.48
CA VAL A 315 -1.02 25.38 35.34
C VAL A 315 -2.23 26.12 34.74
N GLY A 316 -2.19 26.47 33.44
CA GLY A 316 -3.33 27.07 32.70
C GLY A 316 -3.35 28.61 32.51
N GLY A 317 -2.24 29.23 32.07
CA GLY A 317 -2.11 30.70 31.91
C GLY A 317 -3.04 31.38 30.87
N ALA A 318 -3.29 32.69 31.06
CA ALA A 318 -4.20 33.53 30.24
C ALA A 318 -3.48 34.24 29.07
N ILE A 319 -4.01 34.16 27.85
CA ILE A 319 -3.38 34.67 26.62
C ILE A 319 -4.35 35.66 25.92
N TYR A 320 -4.11 36.98 25.98
CA TYR A 320 -4.66 37.96 25.01
C TYR A 320 -3.87 39.29 24.93
N ALA A 321 -3.62 39.68 23.67
CA ALA A 321 -3.68 41.02 23.05
C ALA A 321 -2.50 42.02 23.16
N GLU A 322 -1.77 42.23 22.04
CA GLU A 322 -1.86 43.41 21.11
C GLU A 322 -0.56 43.54 20.27
N ALA A 323 -0.68 43.51 18.93
CA ALA A 323 0.43 43.64 17.98
C ALA A 323 0.47 45.03 17.31
N ALA A 324 1.66 45.60 17.13
CA ALA A 324 1.90 46.86 16.43
C ALA A 324 2.86 46.67 15.23
N GLN A 325 2.46 47.25 14.10
CA GLN A 325 3.04 47.21 12.75
C GLN A 325 4.45 47.84 12.61
N ILE A 326 5.25 47.41 11.62
CA ILE A 326 6.03 48.24 10.63
C ILE A 326 6.81 47.34 9.64
N ALA A 327 6.88 47.79 8.38
CA ALA A 327 7.40 47.15 7.15
C ALA A 327 8.93 47.23 6.92
N VAL A 328 9.46 46.48 5.91
CA VAL A 328 10.34 46.93 4.78
C VAL A 328 11.21 45.79 4.12
N THR A 329 10.91 45.53 2.81
CA THR A 329 11.72 45.21 1.58
C THR A 329 12.77 44.07 1.43
N GLU A 330 12.51 43.20 0.41
CA GLU A 330 13.30 42.65 -0.75
C GLU A 330 14.86 42.67 -0.75
N GLU A 331 15.65 41.78 -1.40
CA GLU A 331 15.51 40.76 -2.49
C GLU A 331 16.84 39.95 -2.54
N HIS A 332 16.88 38.73 -3.12
CA HIS A 332 17.97 38.25 -4.01
C HIS A 332 17.72 36.83 -4.55
N THR A 333 17.96 36.63 -5.84
CA THR A 333 17.68 35.41 -6.64
C THR A 333 18.97 34.76 -7.18
N ALA A 334 18.97 33.43 -7.36
CA ALA A 334 19.83 32.73 -8.31
C ALA A 334 19.23 31.36 -8.72
N ALA A 335 19.29 31.05 -10.02
CA ALA A 335 18.66 29.88 -10.68
C ALA A 335 19.61 28.67 -10.87
N PRO A 336 19.12 27.42 -10.95
CA PRO A 336 19.94 26.22 -11.18
C PRO A 336 19.89 25.70 -12.64
N GLN A 337 20.89 24.89 -13.01
CA GLN A 337 21.06 24.25 -14.33
C GLN A 337 20.77 22.74 -14.30
N THR A 338 20.29 22.22 -15.44
CA THR A 338 19.87 20.83 -15.71
C THR A 338 20.97 19.95 -16.34
N ILE A 339 20.92 18.63 -16.08
CA ILE A 339 21.80 17.59 -16.65
C ILE A 339 20.94 16.48 -17.29
N ILE A 340 21.42 15.89 -18.41
CA ILE A 340 20.79 14.83 -19.23
C ILE A 340 21.69 13.56 -19.20
N PRO A 341 21.15 12.32 -19.15
CA PRO A 341 21.94 11.08 -19.15
C PRO A 341 22.13 10.42 -20.54
N THR A 342 23.12 9.52 -20.66
CA THR A 342 23.52 8.77 -21.89
C THR A 342 23.64 7.25 -21.68
N SER A 343 23.67 6.51 -22.80
CA SER A 343 23.54 5.05 -23.00
C SER A 343 24.80 4.20 -22.75
N GLU A 344 24.74 3.23 -21.84
CA GLU A 344 25.50 1.96 -21.85
C GLU A 344 24.70 0.94 -21.03
N ASP A 345 24.19 -0.16 -21.61
CA ASP A 345 23.72 -1.34 -20.85
C ASP A 345 23.41 -2.53 -21.79
N PHE A 346 24.40 -3.41 -22.00
CA PHE A 346 24.16 -4.77 -22.47
C PHE A 346 25.16 -5.72 -21.78
N LEU A 347 24.65 -6.78 -21.14
CA LEU A 347 25.44 -7.82 -20.49
C LEU A 347 25.50 -9.08 -21.38
N PRO A 348 26.68 -9.61 -21.72
CA PRO A 348 26.79 -10.86 -22.48
C PRO A 348 26.53 -12.10 -21.62
N VAL A 349 25.78 -13.07 -22.14
CA VAL A 349 25.52 -14.39 -21.53
C VAL A 349 26.23 -15.48 -22.34
N SER A 350 26.73 -16.53 -21.67
CA SER A 350 27.29 -17.72 -22.32
C SER A 350 26.54 -18.98 -21.89
N VAL A 351 26.08 -19.78 -22.86
CA VAL A 351 25.39 -21.06 -22.62
C VAL A 351 26.36 -22.23 -22.80
N GLY A 352 26.30 -23.20 -21.88
CA GLY A 352 26.99 -24.49 -22.00
C GLY A 352 26.00 -25.64 -21.90
N GLY A 353 26.22 -26.73 -22.65
CA GLY A 353 25.42 -27.95 -22.57
C GLY A 353 26.22 -29.12 -22.01
N ALA A 354 25.58 -29.96 -21.21
CA ALA A 354 26.13 -31.24 -20.76
C ALA A 354 25.19 -32.37 -21.23
N PRO A 355 25.71 -33.46 -21.82
CA PRO A 355 24.87 -34.60 -22.19
C PRO A 355 24.38 -35.33 -20.93
N PHE A 356 23.08 -35.59 -20.85
CA PHE A 356 22.52 -36.49 -19.84
C PHE A 356 23.02 -37.93 -20.07
N SER A 357 23.23 -38.68 -18.99
CA SER A 357 23.49 -40.13 -19.08
C SER A 357 22.28 -40.85 -19.67
N ALA A 358 22.50 -41.92 -20.44
CA ALA A 358 21.42 -42.71 -21.04
C ALA A 358 20.34 -43.11 -20.02
N ALA A 359 19.07 -42.95 -20.42
CA ALA A 359 17.91 -43.11 -19.55
C ALA A 359 17.87 -44.47 -18.84
N PRO A 360 17.75 -44.51 -17.51
CA PRO A 360 17.36 -45.72 -16.79
C PRO A 360 15.94 -46.13 -17.19
N THR A 361 15.56 -47.37 -16.88
CA THR A 361 14.17 -47.84 -17.07
C THR A 361 13.28 -47.09 -16.07
N CYS A 362 12.20 -46.46 -16.53
CA CYS A 362 11.25 -45.74 -15.67
C CYS A 362 10.72 -46.67 -14.57
N ASN A 363 10.96 -46.32 -13.31
CA ASN A 363 10.58 -47.08 -12.11
C ASN A 363 9.38 -46.45 -11.37
N GLY A 364 8.78 -45.38 -11.91
CA GLY A 364 7.66 -44.67 -11.30
C GLY A 364 8.06 -43.67 -10.21
N GLU A 365 9.35 -43.31 -10.10
CA GLU A 365 9.87 -42.33 -9.14
C GLU A 365 10.64 -41.22 -9.87
N PHE A 366 10.59 -39.99 -9.34
CA PHE A 366 11.46 -38.92 -9.83
C PHE A 366 12.88 -39.07 -9.27
N VAL A 367 13.88 -38.87 -10.12
CA VAL A 367 15.29 -38.83 -9.71
C VAL A 367 15.70 -37.38 -9.51
N THR A 368 15.97 -36.98 -8.27
CA THR A 368 16.30 -35.60 -7.94
C THR A 368 17.69 -35.20 -8.45
N HIS A 369 17.75 -34.08 -9.18
CA HIS A 369 19.00 -33.41 -9.58
C HIS A 369 19.03 -32.00 -8.99
N TRP A 370 20.05 -31.71 -8.18
CA TRP A 370 20.19 -30.39 -7.54
C TRP A 370 20.85 -29.38 -8.48
N LEU A 371 20.25 -28.20 -8.58
CA LEU A 371 20.82 -27.05 -9.28
C LEU A 371 21.31 -26.03 -8.26
N ASP A 372 22.62 -25.99 -8.05
CA ASP A 372 23.27 -25.06 -7.12
C ASP A 372 23.07 -23.60 -7.61
N HIS A 373 22.12 -22.88 -7.04
CA HIS A 373 21.98 -21.45 -7.23
C HIS A 373 21.66 -20.75 -5.91
N VAL A 374 22.08 -19.48 -5.79
CA VAL A 374 21.79 -18.61 -4.66
C VAL A 374 21.24 -17.31 -5.23
N THR A 375 20.03 -16.96 -4.83
CA THR A 375 19.43 -15.64 -5.05
C THR A 375 19.68 -14.78 -3.80
N ASP A 376 20.18 -13.56 -4.00
CA ASP A 376 20.39 -12.58 -2.94
C ASP A 376 19.80 -11.23 -3.38
N VAL A 377 19.29 -10.46 -2.44
CA VAL A 377 18.62 -9.17 -2.70
C VAL A 377 19.35 -8.09 -1.91
N GLN A 378 19.89 -7.08 -2.60
CA GLN A 378 20.53 -5.96 -1.91
C GLN A 378 19.48 -4.96 -1.39
N GLY A 379 19.46 -4.74 -0.08
CA GLY A 379 19.24 -3.40 0.46
C GLY A 379 17.88 -3.03 1.07
N GLU A 380 16.85 -3.87 1.06
CA GLU A 380 15.56 -3.55 1.70
C GLU A 380 15.01 -4.72 2.54
N VAL A 381 14.24 -4.38 3.59
CA VAL A 381 13.49 -5.36 4.37
C VAL A 381 12.35 -5.85 3.49
N VAL A 382 12.46 -7.07 2.96
CA VAL A 382 11.39 -7.68 2.16
C VAL A 382 10.17 -7.89 3.06
N ARG A 383 9.03 -7.29 2.70
CA ARG A 383 7.77 -7.48 3.43
C ARG A 383 7.11 -8.80 3.05
N MET A 384 6.23 -9.30 3.93
CA MET A 384 5.68 -10.67 3.88
C MET A 384 5.07 -11.10 2.52
N PHE A 385 4.47 -10.18 1.75
CA PHE A 385 3.88 -10.51 0.44
C PHE A 385 4.70 -10.02 -0.76
N GLU A 386 5.77 -9.27 -0.52
CA GLU A 386 6.77 -8.92 -1.55
C GLU A 386 7.61 -10.16 -1.91
N THR A 387 7.81 -11.09 -0.96
CA THR A 387 8.49 -12.39 -1.19
C THR A 387 7.75 -13.33 -2.13
N ASN A 388 6.44 -13.14 -2.34
CA ASN A 388 5.65 -13.97 -3.26
C ASN A 388 6.08 -13.77 -4.73
N GLY A 389 6.86 -12.72 -5.00
CA GLY A 389 7.40 -12.42 -6.33
C GLY A 389 6.37 -11.85 -7.31
N ALA A 390 6.85 -11.57 -8.51
CA ALA A 390 6.04 -11.15 -9.65
C ALA A 390 6.19 -12.15 -10.79
N GLY A 391 5.14 -12.25 -11.62
CA GLY A 391 5.04 -13.20 -12.70
C GLY A 391 5.96 -12.90 -13.88
N VAL A 392 6.23 -13.96 -14.64
CA VAL A 392 6.93 -13.93 -15.93
C VAL A 392 6.07 -14.65 -16.96
N ALA A 393 5.99 -14.11 -18.18
CA ALA A 393 5.37 -14.78 -19.31
C ALA A 393 6.34 -14.82 -20.50
N ILE A 394 6.30 -15.90 -21.27
CA ILE A 394 7.23 -16.14 -22.38
C ILE A 394 6.42 -16.53 -23.62
N ASN A 395 6.59 -15.80 -24.71
CA ASN A 395 6.01 -16.12 -26.03
C ASN A 395 6.63 -15.26 -27.13
N ASP A 396 6.35 -15.57 -28.39
CA ASP A 396 6.81 -14.79 -29.55
C ASP A 396 5.83 -13.61 -29.83
N LEU A 397 6.13 -12.43 -29.30
CA LEU A 397 5.21 -11.28 -29.31
C LEU A 397 5.25 -10.51 -30.63
N ASP A 398 6.36 -10.54 -31.36
CA ASP A 398 6.54 -9.87 -32.66
C ASP A 398 6.55 -10.82 -33.88
N GLN A 399 6.28 -12.11 -33.64
CA GLN A 399 6.15 -13.16 -34.65
C GLN A 399 7.42 -13.36 -35.49
N ASP A 400 8.58 -13.13 -34.90
CA ASP A 400 9.88 -13.28 -35.57
C ASP A 400 10.47 -14.69 -35.42
N GLY A 401 9.80 -15.55 -34.64
CA GLY A 401 10.17 -16.94 -34.36
C GLY A 401 11.01 -17.12 -33.10
N TRP A 402 11.34 -16.04 -32.37
CA TRP A 402 12.07 -16.08 -31.11
C TRP A 402 11.14 -15.79 -29.93
N LEU A 403 11.35 -16.50 -28.83
CA LEU A 403 10.55 -16.26 -27.62
C LEU A 403 11.04 -15.01 -26.89
N ASP A 404 10.14 -14.07 -26.68
CA ASP A 404 10.31 -12.88 -25.84
C ASP A 404 9.89 -13.17 -24.40
N ILE A 405 10.32 -12.29 -23.49
CA ILE A 405 10.01 -12.42 -22.06
C ILE A 405 9.33 -11.15 -21.56
N VAL A 406 8.24 -11.29 -20.82
CA VAL A 406 7.55 -10.19 -20.13
C VAL A 406 7.64 -10.42 -18.63
N PHE A 407 8.13 -9.42 -17.91
CA PHE A 407 8.18 -9.41 -16.46
C PHE A 407 7.16 -8.43 -15.90
N ALA A 408 6.34 -8.92 -14.97
CA ALA A 408 5.64 -8.08 -14.02
C ALA A 408 6.61 -7.53 -12.95
N ASN A 409 6.22 -6.47 -12.26
CA ASN A 409 7.07 -5.76 -11.32
C ASN A 409 6.23 -5.09 -10.21
N LEU A 410 6.54 -5.45 -8.96
CA LEU A 410 5.88 -4.91 -7.76
C LEU A 410 6.45 -3.57 -7.31
N ASN A 411 7.71 -3.27 -7.66
CA ASN A 411 8.44 -2.10 -7.19
C ASN A 411 9.05 -1.32 -8.37
N GLY A 412 8.22 -1.05 -9.38
CA GLY A 412 8.61 -0.35 -10.60
C GLY A 412 7.73 -0.73 -11.79
N PRO A 413 8.06 -0.26 -12.99
CA PRO A 413 7.33 -0.60 -14.20
C PRO A 413 7.62 -2.04 -14.65
N ALA A 414 6.61 -2.66 -15.25
CA ALA A 414 6.75 -3.89 -16.03
C ALA A 414 7.73 -3.70 -17.20
N SER A 415 8.21 -4.81 -17.76
CA SER A 415 9.14 -4.74 -18.90
C SER A 415 9.01 -5.92 -19.85
N ILE A 416 9.31 -5.66 -21.12
CA ILE A 416 9.46 -6.65 -22.17
C ILE A 416 10.96 -6.78 -22.46
N PHE A 417 11.42 -8.01 -22.65
CA PHE A 417 12.76 -8.34 -23.10
C PHE A 417 12.62 -9.00 -24.46
N TRP A 418 12.87 -8.21 -25.49
CA TRP A 418 12.78 -8.63 -26.88
C TRP A 418 13.97 -9.51 -27.24
N ASN A 419 13.72 -10.74 -27.68
CA ASN A 419 14.77 -11.65 -28.07
C ASN A 419 15.23 -11.32 -29.49
N ARG A 420 16.50 -10.96 -29.64
CA ARG A 420 17.10 -10.60 -30.93
C ARG A 420 17.84 -11.78 -31.59
N GLY A 421 17.55 -13.00 -31.12
CA GLY A 421 18.26 -14.22 -31.48
C GLY A 421 19.45 -14.50 -30.56
N ASP A 422 19.89 -15.75 -30.56
CA ASP A 422 21.02 -16.24 -29.73
C ASP A 422 20.89 -15.92 -28.23
N LEU A 423 19.65 -15.78 -27.72
CA LEU A 423 19.33 -15.37 -26.35
C LEU A 423 19.92 -13.98 -25.98
N ALA A 424 20.06 -13.10 -26.96
CA ALA A 424 20.41 -11.70 -26.75
C ALA A 424 19.13 -10.87 -26.60
N PHE A 425 18.91 -10.30 -25.41
CA PHE A 425 17.68 -9.58 -25.10
C PHE A 425 17.87 -8.07 -25.09
N GLU A 426 16.88 -7.36 -25.62
CA GLU A 426 16.77 -5.90 -25.55
C GLU A 426 15.57 -5.51 -24.69
N LYS A 427 15.83 -4.77 -23.61
CA LYS A 427 14.80 -4.37 -22.65
C LYS A 427 13.98 -3.17 -23.15
N GLU A 428 12.67 -3.28 -23.02
CA GLU A 428 11.69 -2.21 -23.21
C GLU A 428 10.86 -2.03 -21.93
N ILE A 429 10.68 -0.78 -21.49
CA ILE A 429 9.87 -0.48 -20.32
C ILE A 429 8.41 -0.37 -20.73
N LEU A 430 7.56 -1.13 -20.06
CA LEU A 430 6.12 -1.02 -20.17
C LEU A 430 5.63 -0.19 -18.97
N PRO A 431 5.04 1.01 -19.15
CA PRO A 431 4.69 1.91 -18.06
C PRO A 431 3.43 1.46 -17.31
N ASP A 432 3.44 0.23 -16.81
CA ASP A 432 2.45 -0.35 -15.90
C ASP A 432 3.14 -0.68 -14.58
N LEU A 433 2.66 -0.05 -13.50
CA LEU A 433 3.25 -0.16 -12.16
C LEU A 433 2.48 -1.18 -11.34
N ASN A 434 3.12 -1.74 -10.30
CA ASN A 434 2.48 -2.62 -9.30
C ASN A 434 1.82 -3.86 -9.91
N THR A 435 2.43 -4.40 -10.96
CA THR A 435 1.95 -5.58 -11.67
C THR A 435 2.35 -6.86 -10.93
N ARG A 436 1.44 -7.83 -10.84
CA ARG A 436 1.63 -9.09 -10.11
C ARG A 436 1.76 -10.29 -11.05
N ALA A 437 0.65 -10.85 -11.54
CA ALA A 437 0.67 -11.93 -12.53
C ALA A 437 0.68 -11.35 -13.94
N VAL A 438 1.22 -12.12 -14.90
CA VAL A 438 1.24 -11.76 -16.31
C VAL A 438 0.91 -12.96 -17.19
N ASN A 439 0.09 -12.76 -18.21
CA ASN A 439 -0.18 -13.74 -19.26
C ASN A 439 -0.02 -13.10 -20.64
N ILE A 440 0.45 -13.91 -21.60
CA ILE A 440 0.50 -13.56 -23.01
C ILE A 440 -0.54 -14.41 -23.74
N VAL A 441 -1.63 -13.79 -24.21
CA VAL A 441 -2.80 -14.47 -24.78
C VAL A 441 -3.42 -13.62 -25.89
N ASP A 442 -4.00 -14.26 -26.90
CA ASP A 442 -4.79 -13.56 -27.95
C ASP A 442 -6.20 -13.31 -27.42
N VAL A 443 -6.42 -12.15 -26.80
CA VAL A 443 -7.70 -11.84 -26.15
C VAL A 443 -8.78 -11.64 -27.20
N THR A 444 -8.45 -11.09 -28.36
CA THR A 444 -9.45 -10.71 -29.38
C THR A 444 -9.72 -11.80 -30.43
N GLY A 445 -8.90 -12.85 -30.46
CA GLY A 445 -8.95 -13.93 -31.44
C GLY A 445 -8.47 -13.48 -32.83
N ASP A 446 -7.61 -12.45 -32.90
CA ASP A 446 -7.16 -11.86 -34.14
C ASP A 446 -5.78 -12.35 -34.62
N GLY A 447 -5.22 -13.32 -33.90
CA GLY A 447 -3.95 -13.96 -34.16
C GLY A 447 -2.74 -13.19 -33.61
N ARG A 448 -2.94 -12.10 -32.87
CA ARG A 448 -1.86 -11.37 -32.20
C ARG A 448 -1.95 -11.59 -30.70
N LEU A 449 -0.80 -11.85 -30.09
CA LEU A 449 -0.70 -12.08 -28.67
C LEU A 449 -0.64 -10.75 -27.92
N ASP A 450 -1.57 -10.59 -26.99
CA ASP A 450 -1.69 -9.45 -26.09
C ASP A 450 -1.05 -9.75 -24.74
N ILE A 451 -0.82 -8.71 -23.93
CA ILE A 451 -0.28 -8.87 -22.57
C ILE A 451 -1.36 -8.44 -21.56
N VAL A 452 -1.61 -9.28 -20.57
CA VAL A 452 -2.53 -8.97 -19.46
C VAL A 452 -1.77 -9.03 -18.15
N PHE A 453 -1.99 -8.05 -17.27
CA PHE A 453 -1.48 -8.07 -15.90
C PHE A 453 -2.58 -8.04 -14.86
N THR A 454 -2.35 -8.74 -13.76
CA THR A 454 -3.06 -8.47 -12.50
C THR A 454 -2.30 -7.43 -11.66
N HIS A 455 -2.98 -6.86 -10.67
CA HIS A 455 -2.46 -5.81 -9.79
C HIS A 455 -2.91 -6.07 -8.36
N ILE A 456 -2.17 -5.53 -7.39
CA ILE A 456 -2.48 -5.74 -5.97
C ILE A 456 -3.86 -5.15 -5.60
N VAL A 457 -4.12 -3.89 -5.93
CA VAL A 457 -5.35 -3.17 -5.51
C VAL A 457 -6.09 -2.45 -6.65
N SER A 458 -5.83 -2.83 -7.90
CA SER A 458 -6.55 -2.29 -9.05
C SER A 458 -7.03 -3.39 -9.99
N SER A 459 -7.93 -3.04 -10.91
CA SER A 459 -8.37 -3.94 -11.97
C SER A 459 -7.18 -4.37 -12.85
N LEU A 460 -7.35 -5.50 -13.53
CA LEU A 460 -6.40 -5.98 -14.54
C LEU A 460 -6.16 -4.93 -15.62
N THR A 461 -4.96 -4.94 -16.18
CA THR A 461 -4.59 -4.14 -17.34
C THR A 461 -4.37 -5.02 -18.56
N TYR A 462 -4.83 -4.54 -19.71
CA TYR A 462 -4.72 -5.23 -20.98
C TYR A 462 -3.96 -4.35 -21.97
N TRP A 463 -2.95 -4.93 -22.57
CA TRP A 463 -2.07 -4.30 -23.54
C TRP A 463 -2.32 -4.96 -24.87
N GLU A 464 -3.18 -4.32 -25.66
CA GLU A 464 -3.57 -4.79 -26.99
C GLU A 464 -2.40 -4.65 -27.95
N ASN A 465 -2.09 -5.73 -28.65
CA ASN A 465 -1.06 -5.78 -29.66
C ASN A 465 -1.58 -5.20 -30.98
N GLY A 466 -1.09 -4.02 -31.34
CA GLY A 466 -1.39 -3.34 -32.61
C GLY A 466 -0.66 -3.93 -33.83
N GLY A 467 0.19 -4.94 -33.62
CA GLY A 467 1.03 -5.56 -34.65
C GLY A 467 2.41 -4.91 -34.79
N VAL A 468 3.20 -5.48 -35.69
CA VAL A 468 4.61 -5.13 -35.89
C VAL A 468 4.74 -3.74 -36.53
N GLY A 469 5.37 -2.82 -35.79
CA GLY A 469 5.69 -1.47 -36.21
C GLY A 469 6.94 -1.38 -37.11
N GLY A 470 7.29 -0.15 -37.51
CA GLY A 470 8.41 0.10 -38.43
C GLY A 470 9.81 -0.23 -37.88
N ASN A 471 9.93 -0.48 -36.57
CA ASN A 471 11.16 -0.94 -35.90
C ASN A 471 11.25 -2.48 -35.80
N GLY A 472 10.28 -3.21 -36.38
CA GLY A 472 10.26 -4.67 -36.37
C GLY A 472 9.75 -5.29 -35.06
N ARG A 473 9.17 -4.49 -34.15
CA ARG A 473 8.51 -4.99 -32.92
C ARG A 473 7.03 -4.75 -32.94
N SER A 474 6.28 -5.58 -32.22
CA SER A 474 4.88 -5.30 -31.90
C SER A 474 4.75 -4.03 -31.05
N THR A 475 3.71 -3.22 -31.35
CA THR A 475 3.36 -2.04 -30.55
C THR A 475 2.16 -2.34 -29.68
N PHE A 476 2.21 -1.96 -28.40
CA PHE A 476 1.13 -2.22 -27.46
C PHE A 476 0.38 -0.96 -27.05
N THR A 477 -0.94 -1.06 -26.94
CA THR A 477 -1.80 0.00 -26.41
C THR A 477 -2.49 -0.48 -25.14
N ARG A 478 -2.30 0.24 -24.03
CA ARG A 478 -2.97 -0.05 -22.77
C ARG A 478 -4.45 0.31 -22.84
N LEU A 479 -5.31 -0.66 -22.60
CA LEU A 479 -6.77 -0.56 -22.60
C LEU A 479 -7.35 -1.28 -21.37
N PRO A 480 -8.55 -0.92 -20.90
CA PRO A 480 -9.26 -1.72 -19.92
C PRO A 480 -9.84 -2.99 -20.56
N LEU A 481 -9.93 -4.10 -19.81
CA LEU A 481 -10.75 -5.25 -20.20
C LEU A 481 -12.23 -4.97 -19.91
N PRO A 482 -13.09 -4.82 -20.93
CA PRO A 482 -14.48 -4.45 -20.69
C PRO A 482 -15.21 -5.52 -19.87
N GLY A 483 -15.76 -5.13 -18.71
CA GLY A 483 -16.54 -6.03 -17.84
C GLY A 483 -15.73 -6.77 -16.78
N VAL A 484 -14.39 -6.70 -16.81
CA VAL A 484 -13.51 -7.24 -15.77
C VAL A 484 -13.20 -6.13 -14.77
N ARG A 485 -13.66 -6.30 -13.53
CA ARG A 485 -13.54 -5.28 -12.47
C ARG A 485 -13.11 -5.83 -11.11
N ALA A 486 -13.13 -7.16 -10.93
CA ALA A 486 -12.70 -7.78 -9.68
C ALA A 486 -11.20 -7.56 -9.46
N LEU A 487 -10.81 -7.59 -8.19
CA LEU A 487 -9.41 -7.64 -7.80
C LEU A 487 -8.92 -9.07 -8.01
N ALA A 488 -7.70 -9.21 -8.51
CA ALA A 488 -7.14 -10.51 -8.84
C ALA A 488 -5.67 -10.55 -8.45
N HIS A 489 -5.28 -11.61 -7.77
CA HIS A 489 -3.88 -11.95 -7.57
C HIS A 489 -3.41 -12.87 -8.70
N SER A 490 -4.19 -13.93 -8.97
CA SER A 490 -3.95 -14.93 -10.00
C SER A 490 -5.01 -14.88 -11.10
N MET A 491 -4.64 -15.37 -12.29
CA MET A 491 -5.54 -15.48 -13.44
C MET A 491 -5.18 -16.69 -14.31
N ALA A 492 -6.18 -17.23 -15.00
CA ALA A 492 -6.01 -18.25 -16.02
C ALA A 492 -6.97 -18.01 -17.19
N TRP A 493 -6.56 -18.45 -18.38
CA TRP A 493 -7.29 -18.24 -19.63
C TRP A 493 -7.55 -19.56 -20.34
N GLY A 494 -8.75 -19.73 -20.88
CA GLY A 494 -9.13 -20.91 -21.64
C GLY A 494 -10.52 -20.79 -22.23
N ASP A 495 -10.79 -21.51 -23.30
CA ASP A 495 -12.16 -21.65 -23.81
C ASP A 495 -12.93 -22.61 -22.88
N LEU A 496 -13.81 -22.06 -22.03
CA LEU A 496 -14.52 -22.83 -21.00
C LEU A 496 -15.96 -23.16 -21.39
N ASN A 497 -16.50 -22.54 -22.44
CA ASN A 497 -17.86 -22.79 -22.93
C ASN A 497 -17.89 -23.48 -24.31
N GLY A 498 -16.72 -23.69 -24.93
CA GLY A 498 -16.54 -24.34 -26.23
C GLY A 498 -16.85 -23.47 -27.44
N ASP A 499 -16.88 -22.14 -27.29
CA ASP A 499 -17.22 -21.19 -28.37
C ASP A 499 -15.99 -20.68 -29.15
N SER A 500 -14.80 -21.20 -28.84
CA SER A 500 -13.49 -20.83 -29.40
C SER A 500 -13.00 -19.43 -29.03
N SER A 501 -13.73 -18.70 -28.19
CA SER A 501 -13.30 -17.47 -27.56
C SER A 501 -12.65 -17.79 -26.21
N LEU A 502 -11.60 -17.05 -25.83
CA LEU A 502 -10.93 -17.30 -24.55
C LEU A 502 -11.71 -16.63 -23.41
N ASP A 503 -12.13 -17.45 -22.45
CA ASP A 503 -12.67 -17.00 -21.17
C ASP A 503 -11.54 -16.76 -20.16
N LEU A 504 -11.85 -16.01 -19.10
CA LEU A 504 -10.93 -15.66 -18.03
C LEU A 504 -11.44 -16.16 -16.68
N VAL A 505 -10.56 -16.68 -15.85
CA VAL A 505 -10.83 -16.96 -14.43
C VAL A 505 -9.84 -16.18 -13.58
N THR A 506 -10.31 -15.51 -12.55
CA THR A 506 -9.48 -14.76 -11.60
C THR A 506 -9.77 -15.17 -10.16
N GLY A 507 -8.77 -15.05 -9.29
CA GLY A 507 -8.93 -15.20 -7.85
C GLY A 507 -8.12 -14.14 -7.11
N SER A 508 -8.70 -13.58 -6.04
CA SER A 508 -8.00 -12.65 -5.16
C SER A 508 -7.14 -13.37 -4.12
N TYR A 509 -6.16 -12.66 -3.57
CA TYR A 509 -5.42 -13.09 -2.40
C TYR A 509 -5.80 -12.19 -1.22
N ASP A 510 -6.83 -12.61 -0.49
CA ASP A 510 -7.53 -11.76 0.49
C ASP A 510 -6.65 -11.36 1.67
N ALA A 511 -5.66 -12.20 2.03
CA ALA A 511 -4.70 -11.86 3.08
C ALA A 511 -3.86 -10.63 2.70
N GLU A 512 -3.40 -10.54 1.45
CA GLU A 512 -2.67 -9.38 0.94
C GLU A 512 -3.59 -8.17 0.77
N LEU A 513 -4.81 -8.38 0.25
CA LEU A 513 -5.79 -7.30 0.12
C LEU A 513 -6.13 -6.69 1.48
N ASN A 514 -6.36 -7.52 2.50
CA ASN A 514 -6.64 -7.06 3.86
C ASN A 514 -5.46 -6.27 4.44
N LEU A 515 -4.22 -6.72 4.24
CA LEU A 515 -3.04 -5.97 4.68
C LEU A 515 -2.92 -4.63 3.94
N THR A 516 -3.16 -4.62 2.64
CA THR A 516 -2.91 -3.46 1.76
C THR A 516 -4.02 -2.41 1.86
N LEU A 517 -5.27 -2.85 1.81
CA LEU A 517 -6.45 -1.99 1.90
C LEU A 517 -6.81 -1.66 3.36
N GLY A 518 -6.30 -2.43 4.31
CA GLY A 518 -6.65 -2.32 5.72
C GLY A 518 -8.16 -2.40 5.87
N ASN A 519 -8.74 -1.42 6.57
CA ASN A 519 -10.17 -1.41 6.81
C ASN A 519 -11.02 -1.24 5.54
N ALA A 520 -10.47 -0.71 4.44
CA ALA A 520 -11.20 -0.59 3.19
C ALA A 520 -11.57 -1.96 2.62
N PHE A 521 -10.81 -3.01 2.97
CA PHE A 521 -11.12 -4.38 2.59
C PHE A 521 -12.49 -4.85 3.12
N LEU A 522 -12.93 -4.36 4.29
CA LEU A 522 -14.25 -4.72 4.85
C LEU A 522 -15.43 -4.23 3.99
N PHE A 523 -15.18 -3.30 3.07
CA PHE A 523 -16.17 -2.75 2.16
C PHE A 523 -15.77 -2.92 0.69
N SER A 524 -14.68 -3.65 0.40
CA SER A 524 -14.44 -4.11 -0.95
C SER A 524 -15.50 -5.16 -1.30
N ASN A 525 -15.89 -5.20 -2.57
CA ASN A 525 -16.83 -6.19 -3.11
C ASN A 525 -16.22 -6.84 -4.36
N GLY A 526 -14.89 -6.82 -4.45
CA GLY A 526 -14.13 -7.17 -5.65
C GLY A 526 -13.30 -8.44 -5.49
N GLU A 527 -13.18 -8.95 -4.27
CA GLU A 527 -12.50 -10.17 -3.90
C GLU A 527 -13.33 -11.44 -4.17
N GLY A 528 -12.67 -12.59 -4.12
CA GLY A 528 -13.21 -13.91 -4.41
C GLY A 528 -12.77 -14.47 -5.77
N VAL A 529 -13.43 -15.55 -6.18
CA VAL A 529 -13.17 -16.22 -7.47
C VAL A 529 -14.25 -15.82 -8.48
N TYR A 530 -13.82 -15.40 -9.68
CA TYR A 530 -14.72 -15.02 -10.76
C TYR A 530 -14.36 -15.77 -12.04
N GLN A 531 -15.38 -16.26 -12.75
CA GLN A 531 -15.27 -16.70 -14.13
C GLN A 531 -15.92 -15.65 -15.03
N TYR A 532 -15.24 -15.29 -16.11
CA TYR A 532 -15.64 -14.27 -17.07
C TYR A 532 -15.83 -14.89 -18.43
N THR A 533 -17.07 -14.93 -18.92
CA THR A 533 -17.36 -15.39 -20.28
C THR A 533 -17.17 -14.27 -21.28
N GLN A 534 -16.35 -14.50 -22.31
CA GLN A 534 -16.14 -13.54 -23.37
C GLN A 534 -17.33 -13.52 -24.35
N ASN A 535 -17.79 -12.32 -24.70
CA ASN A 535 -18.88 -12.09 -25.64
C ASN A 535 -18.55 -10.87 -26.51
N SER A 536 -18.07 -11.11 -27.74
CA SER A 536 -17.77 -10.04 -28.72
C SER A 536 -16.83 -8.94 -28.18
N GLY A 537 -15.78 -9.35 -27.47
CA GLY A 537 -14.78 -8.43 -26.89
C GLY A 537 -15.14 -7.82 -25.52
N ALA A 538 -16.29 -8.16 -24.94
CA ALA A 538 -16.66 -7.81 -23.57
C ALA A 538 -16.81 -9.06 -22.70
N PHE A 539 -16.55 -8.94 -21.40
CA PHE A 539 -16.60 -10.04 -20.45
C PHE A 539 -17.80 -9.92 -19.52
N THR A 540 -18.47 -11.04 -19.26
CA THR A 540 -19.56 -11.14 -18.28
C THR A 540 -19.14 -11.99 -17.11
N ALA A 541 -19.18 -11.41 -15.90
CA ALA A 541 -18.71 -12.06 -14.69
C ALA A 541 -19.76 -12.99 -14.08
N THR A 542 -19.33 -14.17 -13.66
CA THR A 542 -20.00 -15.08 -12.74
C THR A 542 -19.12 -15.23 -11.50
N ARG A 543 -19.62 -14.79 -10.34
CA ARG A 543 -18.90 -15.00 -9.07
C ARG A 543 -19.06 -16.45 -8.63
N LEU A 544 -17.95 -17.13 -8.40
CA LEU A 544 -17.88 -18.54 -8.00
C LEU A 544 -17.66 -18.72 -6.50
N ALA A 545 -16.91 -17.80 -5.87
CA ALA A 545 -16.68 -17.75 -4.42
C ALA A 545 -16.63 -16.30 -3.92
N ASP A 546 -16.98 -16.10 -2.65
CA ASP A 546 -17.02 -14.77 -2.03
C ASP A 546 -15.69 -14.35 -1.41
N ASP A 547 -14.83 -15.31 -1.11
CA ASP A 547 -13.52 -15.19 -0.52
C ASP A 547 -12.52 -16.09 -1.28
N SER A 548 -11.25 -15.70 -1.29
CA SER A 548 -10.19 -16.55 -1.83
C SER A 548 -8.80 -16.20 -1.29
N GLN A 549 -7.92 -17.20 -1.31
CA GLN A 549 -6.49 -17.03 -1.06
C GLN A 549 -5.70 -17.50 -2.30
N ALA A 550 -6.20 -17.12 -3.49
CA ALA A 550 -5.86 -17.75 -4.74
C ALA A 550 -4.46 -17.35 -5.24
N LEU A 551 -3.48 -18.24 -5.02
CA LEU A 551 -2.12 -18.09 -5.55
C LEU A 551 -2.01 -18.64 -6.98
N VAL A 552 -2.84 -19.62 -7.34
CA VAL A 552 -2.80 -20.27 -8.65
C VAL A 552 -4.18 -20.74 -9.12
N ILE A 553 -4.37 -20.79 -10.45
CA ILE A 553 -5.57 -21.31 -11.09
C ILE A 553 -5.15 -22.28 -12.19
N ALA A 554 -5.76 -23.46 -12.23
CA ALA A 554 -5.55 -24.47 -13.27
C ALA A 554 -6.86 -24.76 -14.01
N LEU A 555 -6.76 -24.94 -15.33
CA LEU A 555 -7.89 -25.20 -16.23
C LEU A 555 -7.65 -26.47 -17.03
N PHE A 556 -8.17 -27.61 -16.55
CA PHE A 556 -8.09 -28.90 -17.25
C PHE A 556 -9.31 -29.76 -16.91
N ASP A 557 -9.57 -30.77 -17.74
CA ASP A 557 -10.69 -31.70 -17.58
C ASP A 557 -10.35 -32.74 -16.50
N VAL A 558 -10.78 -32.48 -15.24
CA VAL A 558 -10.41 -33.33 -14.11
C VAL A 558 -11.23 -34.61 -14.09
N ASN A 559 -12.46 -34.57 -14.63
CA ASN A 559 -13.43 -35.66 -14.57
C ASN A 559 -13.55 -36.47 -15.89
N GLN A 560 -12.81 -36.08 -16.93
CA GLN A 560 -12.78 -36.66 -18.28
C GLN A 560 -14.13 -36.63 -19.02
N ASP A 561 -14.94 -35.60 -18.80
CA ASP A 561 -16.21 -35.42 -19.52
C ASP A 561 -16.07 -34.65 -20.84
N GLY A 562 -14.85 -34.21 -21.17
CA GLY A 562 -14.49 -33.45 -22.35
C GLY A 562 -14.59 -31.93 -22.17
N GLN A 563 -14.97 -31.46 -20.99
CA GLN A 563 -15.05 -30.04 -20.64
C GLN A 563 -13.94 -29.68 -19.66
N ARG A 564 -13.31 -28.52 -19.84
CA ARG A 564 -12.33 -28.03 -18.86
C ARG A 564 -13.03 -27.59 -17.59
N ASP A 565 -12.45 -27.95 -16.46
CA ASP A 565 -12.89 -27.57 -15.13
C ASP A 565 -12.01 -26.44 -14.56
N ILE A 566 -12.49 -25.79 -13.50
CA ILE A 566 -11.77 -24.72 -12.80
C ILE A 566 -11.25 -25.27 -11.49
N LEU A 567 -9.94 -25.15 -11.27
CA LEU A 567 -9.30 -25.43 -9.99
C LEU A 567 -8.57 -24.17 -9.49
N VAL A 568 -8.77 -23.83 -8.22
CA VAL A 568 -8.14 -22.69 -7.56
C VAL A 568 -7.37 -23.18 -6.35
N GLY A 569 -6.06 -22.92 -6.36
CA GLY A 569 -5.15 -23.27 -5.28
C GLY A 569 -5.09 -22.15 -4.27
N ASN A 570 -5.41 -22.45 -3.01
CA ASN A 570 -5.51 -21.47 -1.94
C ASN A 570 -4.38 -21.62 -0.92
N ASP A 571 -4.01 -20.49 -0.33
CA ASP A 571 -3.11 -20.42 0.82
C ASP A 571 -3.87 -20.55 2.15
N PHE A 572 -3.14 -20.89 3.22
CA PHE A 572 -3.63 -21.04 4.59
C PHE A 572 -4.74 -22.09 4.77
N ASN A 573 -5.59 -21.93 5.77
CA ASN A 573 -6.67 -22.88 6.10
C ASN A 573 -7.90 -22.72 5.19
N LEU A 574 -7.80 -22.03 4.05
CA LEU A 574 -8.85 -22.01 3.04
C LEU A 574 -8.54 -23.15 2.04
N PRO A 575 -9.37 -24.20 1.94
CA PRO A 575 -9.09 -25.32 1.06
C PRO A 575 -9.06 -24.91 -0.41
N ASP A 576 -8.32 -25.66 -1.22
CA ASP A 576 -8.41 -25.57 -2.67
C ASP A 576 -9.86 -25.77 -3.13
N MET A 577 -10.27 -25.00 -4.12
CA MET A 577 -11.64 -25.01 -4.63
C MET A 577 -11.67 -25.53 -6.06
N ALA A 578 -12.75 -26.24 -6.41
CA ALA A 578 -12.96 -26.71 -7.77
C ALA A 578 -14.41 -26.49 -8.22
N TRP A 579 -14.60 -26.23 -9.51
CA TRP A 579 -15.91 -26.16 -10.15
C TRP A 579 -15.92 -26.97 -11.43
N LEU A 580 -16.92 -27.84 -11.54
CA LEU A 580 -17.18 -28.64 -12.73
C LEU A 580 -18.31 -28.03 -13.54
N TRP A 581 -18.19 -28.06 -14.86
CA TRP A 581 -19.26 -27.57 -15.73
C TRP A 581 -20.34 -28.62 -15.93
N GLN A 582 -21.50 -28.43 -15.27
CA GLN A 582 -22.58 -29.42 -15.31
C GLN A 582 -23.93 -28.75 -15.56
N ASN A 583 -24.70 -29.32 -16.50
CA ASN A 583 -26.03 -28.83 -16.86
C ASN A 583 -26.07 -27.33 -17.26
N GLY A 584 -24.99 -26.82 -17.86
CA GLY A 584 -24.89 -25.43 -18.29
C GLY A 584 -24.56 -24.41 -17.19
N THR A 585 -24.04 -24.87 -16.05
CA THR A 585 -23.63 -24.02 -14.92
C THR A 585 -22.39 -24.58 -14.22
N TRP A 586 -21.59 -23.72 -13.60
CA TRP A 586 -20.51 -24.14 -12.70
C TRP A 586 -21.07 -24.70 -11.39
N GLN A 587 -20.67 -25.91 -11.02
CA GLN A 587 -21.04 -26.59 -9.79
C GLN A 587 -19.79 -26.83 -8.95
N ALA A 588 -19.78 -26.36 -7.71
CA ALA A 588 -18.67 -26.62 -6.79
C ALA A 588 -18.47 -28.13 -6.58
N ALA A 589 -17.22 -28.55 -6.54
CA ALA A 589 -16.82 -29.95 -6.39
C ALA A 589 -15.57 -30.09 -5.50
N SER A 590 -15.33 -31.32 -5.06
CA SER A 590 -14.15 -31.69 -4.27
C SER A 590 -13.53 -32.95 -4.89
N PRO A 591 -12.81 -32.82 -6.02
CA PRO A 591 -12.31 -33.97 -6.78
C PRO A 591 -11.20 -34.73 -6.04
N PHE A 592 -10.58 -34.11 -5.03
CA PHE A 592 -9.41 -34.64 -4.34
C PHE A 592 -9.71 -34.89 -2.87
N ALA A 593 -9.33 -36.08 -2.39
CA ALA A 593 -9.40 -36.43 -0.97
C ALA A 593 -8.24 -35.84 -0.15
N THR A 594 -7.22 -35.28 -0.82
CA THR A 594 -6.05 -34.68 -0.19
C THR A 594 -5.54 -33.54 -1.05
N THR A 595 -5.25 -32.40 -0.46
CA THR A 595 -4.70 -31.20 -1.12
C THR A 595 -3.53 -30.65 -0.31
N SER A 596 -2.74 -29.74 -0.88
CA SER A 596 -1.75 -28.98 -0.10
C SER A 596 -2.48 -28.02 0.86
N GLN A 597 -1.83 -27.62 1.95
CA GLN A 597 -2.36 -26.59 2.85
C GLN A 597 -2.04 -25.20 2.32
N HIS A 598 -0.85 -25.03 1.77
CA HIS A 598 -0.40 -23.77 1.21
C HIS A 598 -0.10 -23.97 -0.27
N THR A 599 -1.16 -24.12 -1.06
CA THR A 599 -1.03 -24.37 -2.49
C THR A 599 -0.46 -23.12 -3.18
N MET A 600 0.85 -23.12 -3.41
CA MET A 600 1.55 -21.99 -4.03
C MET A 600 1.55 -22.07 -5.57
N ASN A 601 1.50 -23.27 -6.12
CA ASN A 601 1.44 -23.49 -7.56
C ASN A 601 0.74 -24.80 -7.91
N PHE A 602 0.22 -24.83 -9.14
CA PHE A 602 -0.26 -26.02 -9.82
C PHE A 602 0.48 -26.16 -11.15
N ASP A 603 0.82 -27.41 -11.47
CA ASP A 603 1.13 -27.81 -12.83
C ASP A 603 0.54 -29.17 -13.12
N TRP A 604 0.15 -29.41 -14.37
CA TRP A 604 -0.55 -30.63 -14.74
C TRP A 604 -0.07 -31.14 -16.10
N GLY A 605 -0.11 -32.45 -16.27
CA GLY A 605 0.39 -33.12 -17.47
C GLY A 605 0.23 -34.63 -17.38
N ASP A 606 0.40 -35.30 -18.51
CA ASP A 606 0.34 -36.76 -18.60
C ASP A 606 1.76 -37.33 -18.33
N ILE A 607 2.05 -37.60 -17.06
CA ILE A 607 3.40 -37.92 -16.60
C ILE A 607 3.73 -39.38 -16.92
N ASN A 608 2.71 -40.23 -17.00
CA ASN A 608 2.85 -41.66 -17.20
C ASN A 608 2.52 -42.12 -18.65
N ASN A 609 2.14 -41.19 -19.53
CA ASN A 609 1.71 -41.39 -20.92
C ASN A 609 0.47 -42.30 -21.07
N ASP A 610 -0.52 -42.21 -20.18
CA ASP A 610 -1.78 -42.96 -20.24
C ASP A 610 -2.95 -42.17 -20.85
N GLY A 611 -2.74 -40.89 -21.18
CA GLY A 611 -3.73 -39.98 -21.73
C GLY A 611 -4.58 -39.26 -20.69
N ILE A 612 -4.28 -39.42 -19.40
CA ILE A 612 -4.94 -38.76 -18.27
C ILE A 612 -3.95 -37.74 -17.69
N PHE A 613 -4.45 -36.58 -17.30
CA PHE A 613 -3.61 -35.57 -16.67
C PHE A 613 -3.50 -35.80 -15.17
N GLU A 614 -2.27 -35.81 -14.68
CA GLU A 614 -1.93 -35.65 -13.27
C GLU A 614 -1.84 -34.18 -12.89
N LEU A 615 -2.01 -33.88 -11.60
CA LEU A 615 -1.82 -32.55 -11.03
C LEU A 615 -0.75 -32.60 -9.94
N PHE A 616 0.26 -31.75 -10.05
CA PHE A 616 1.22 -31.48 -8.98
C PHE A 616 0.92 -30.12 -8.35
N ALA A 617 0.93 -30.06 -7.02
CA ALA A 617 0.77 -28.85 -6.25
C ALA A 617 1.92 -28.66 -5.28
N THR A 618 2.51 -27.46 -5.25
CA THR A 618 3.61 -27.14 -4.33
C THR A 618 3.10 -26.58 -3.00
N ASP A 619 3.89 -26.84 -1.95
CA ASP A 619 3.74 -26.39 -0.57
C ASP A 619 5.16 -26.11 -0.01
N MET A 620 5.25 -25.85 1.29
CA MET A 620 6.45 -25.38 2.00
C MET A 620 7.18 -26.48 2.77
N ALA A 621 6.92 -27.76 2.48
CA ALA A 621 7.54 -28.85 3.23
C ALA A 621 9.07 -28.83 3.07
N PRO A 622 9.83 -28.80 4.18
CA PRO A 622 11.28 -28.65 4.14
C PRO A 622 11.95 -29.88 3.52
N TYR A 623 13.11 -29.69 2.89
CA TYR A 623 13.89 -30.79 2.30
C TYR A 623 14.23 -31.90 3.31
N GLU A 624 14.53 -31.52 4.55
CA GLU A 624 14.82 -32.45 5.64
C GLU A 624 13.52 -32.79 6.39
N THR A 625 13.01 -34.00 6.17
CA THR A 625 11.73 -34.46 6.74
C THR A 625 11.89 -35.31 8.00
N ASP A 626 13.09 -35.36 8.59
CA ASP A 626 13.32 -36.01 9.88
C ASP A 626 12.84 -35.12 11.05
N GLU A 627 12.77 -35.70 12.25
CA GLU A 627 12.24 -35.01 13.45
C GLU A 627 13.03 -33.73 13.80
N ILE A 628 14.32 -33.69 13.49
CA ILE A 628 15.20 -32.55 13.81
C ILE A 628 14.99 -31.42 12.79
N GLY A 629 14.92 -31.76 11.50
CA GLY A 629 14.67 -30.81 10.40
C GLY A 629 13.27 -30.21 10.45
N MET A 630 12.27 -31.00 10.84
CA MET A 630 10.87 -30.55 10.89
C MET A 630 10.55 -29.70 12.13
N ALA A 631 11.21 -29.92 13.28
CA ALA A 631 10.88 -29.23 14.53
C ALA A 631 10.84 -27.67 14.45
N PRO A 632 11.85 -26.97 13.90
CA PRO A 632 11.80 -25.51 13.79
C PRO A 632 10.72 -25.03 12.81
N TRP A 633 10.48 -25.79 11.74
CA TRP A 633 9.45 -25.47 10.76
C TRP A 633 8.04 -25.65 11.31
N MET A 634 7.80 -26.70 12.11
CA MET A 634 6.52 -26.91 12.80
C MET A 634 6.17 -25.75 13.75
N ILE A 635 7.16 -25.23 14.50
CA ILE A 635 6.95 -24.06 15.37
C ILE A 635 6.54 -22.84 14.54
N MET A 636 7.20 -22.62 13.40
CA MET A 636 6.85 -21.53 12.49
C MET A 636 5.43 -21.71 11.93
N MET A 637 5.06 -22.91 11.48
CA MET A 637 3.71 -23.20 11.00
C MET A 637 2.65 -22.97 12.09
N GLU A 638 2.89 -23.41 13.33
CA GLU A 638 2.00 -23.15 14.47
C GLU A 638 1.83 -21.64 14.76
N THR A 639 2.86 -20.83 14.50
CA THR A 639 2.74 -19.36 14.63
C THR A 639 2.00 -18.71 13.46
N MET A 640 2.11 -19.26 12.25
CA MET A 640 1.46 -18.71 11.05
C MET A 640 -0.03 -19.08 10.97
N ALA A 641 -0.38 -20.31 11.38
CA ALA A 641 -1.75 -20.84 11.38
C ALA A 641 -2.10 -21.37 12.78
N PRO A 642 -2.36 -20.50 13.76
CA PRO A 642 -2.58 -20.91 15.16
C PRO A 642 -3.91 -21.66 15.35
N GLU A 643 -4.85 -21.52 14.42
CA GLU A 643 -6.13 -22.22 14.47
C GLU A 643 -6.01 -23.63 13.91
N PRO A 644 -6.40 -24.67 14.67
CA PRO A 644 -6.31 -26.05 14.21
C PRO A 644 -7.27 -26.29 13.04
N MET A 645 -6.81 -27.05 12.05
CA MET A 645 -7.64 -27.46 10.93
C MET A 645 -8.88 -28.23 11.39
N ALA A 646 -9.98 -28.06 10.65
CA ALA A 646 -11.24 -28.73 10.97
C ALA A 646 -11.13 -30.25 10.83
N ALA A 647 -11.91 -30.99 11.61
CA ALA A 647 -11.96 -32.45 11.46
C ALA A 647 -12.54 -32.83 10.08
N GLY A 648 -11.76 -33.56 9.28
CA GLY A 648 -12.15 -33.99 7.93
C GLY A 648 -11.69 -33.05 6.81
N ASP A 649 -10.86 -32.06 7.13
CA ASP A 649 -10.19 -31.18 6.17
C ASP A 649 -9.21 -31.98 5.27
N PRO A 650 -9.22 -31.79 3.93
CA PRO A 650 -8.36 -32.51 3.01
C PRO A 650 -6.90 -32.02 2.99
N GLN A 651 -6.59 -30.84 3.55
CA GLN A 651 -5.29 -30.23 3.37
C GLN A 651 -4.18 -30.97 4.17
N ILE A 652 -2.96 -30.97 3.64
CA ILE A 652 -1.74 -31.42 4.32
C ILE A 652 -0.61 -30.43 4.04
N THR A 653 0.28 -30.20 5.01
CA THR A 653 1.44 -29.32 4.87
C THR A 653 2.57 -29.98 4.07
N SER A 654 2.33 -30.24 2.79
CA SER A 654 3.23 -31.01 1.91
C SER A 654 2.80 -30.83 0.47
N ASN A 655 3.75 -30.93 -0.47
CA ASN A 655 3.39 -31.05 -1.88
C ASN A 655 2.47 -32.26 -2.09
N VAL A 656 1.55 -32.15 -3.05
CA VAL A 656 0.72 -33.27 -3.50
C VAL A 656 0.96 -33.55 -4.99
N LEU A 657 0.93 -34.83 -5.35
CA LEU A 657 0.97 -35.32 -6.74
C LEU A 657 -0.25 -36.21 -6.94
N LEU A 658 -1.28 -35.67 -7.54
CA LEU A 658 -2.58 -36.29 -7.69
C LEU A 658 -2.61 -37.06 -9.00
N MET A 659 -2.67 -38.39 -8.90
CA MET A 659 -2.80 -39.29 -10.05
C MET A 659 -4.13 -40.01 -10.01
N GLN A 660 -4.76 -40.19 -11.16
CA GLN A 660 -6.05 -40.86 -11.25
C GLN A 660 -5.90 -42.39 -11.12
N ASN A 661 -6.82 -43.02 -10.39
CA ASN A 661 -6.98 -44.46 -10.32
C ASN A 661 -7.92 -44.96 -11.43
N GLU A 662 -7.94 -46.28 -11.67
CA GLU A 662 -8.84 -46.91 -12.64
C GLU A 662 -10.34 -46.65 -12.40
N ASP A 663 -10.73 -46.27 -11.18
CA ASP A 663 -12.11 -45.94 -10.82
C ASP A 663 -12.48 -44.45 -11.02
N GLY A 664 -11.56 -43.64 -11.55
CA GLY A 664 -11.72 -42.21 -11.81
C GLY A 664 -11.40 -41.32 -10.60
N THR A 665 -11.08 -41.88 -9.43
CA THR A 665 -10.70 -41.09 -8.25
C THR A 665 -9.23 -40.70 -8.29
N TYR A 666 -8.87 -39.53 -7.78
CA TYR A 666 -7.47 -39.13 -7.64
C TYR A 666 -6.89 -39.56 -6.30
N GLN A 667 -5.62 -39.99 -6.31
CA GLN A 667 -4.85 -40.34 -5.13
C GLN A 667 -3.55 -39.55 -5.10
N ASN A 668 -3.21 -39.01 -3.92
CA ASN A 668 -1.89 -38.41 -3.70
C ASN A 668 -0.78 -39.50 -3.72
N ARG A 669 0.20 -39.32 -4.61
CA ARG A 669 1.37 -40.18 -4.83
C ARG A 669 2.69 -39.48 -4.47
N ALA A 670 2.67 -38.24 -4.00
CA ALA A 670 3.89 -37.41 -3.83
C ALA A 670 4.99 -38.07 -2.99
N VAL A 671 4.63 -38.76 -1.90
CA VAL A 671 5.61 -39.44 -1.03
C VAL A 671 6.27 -40.60 -1.78
N MET A 672 5.48 -41.41 -2.50
CA MET A 672 6.01 -42.56 -3.24
C MET A 672 6.82 -42.13 -4.46
N SER A 673 6.45 -41.00 -5.08
CA SER A 673 7.18 -40.44 -6.22
C SER A 673 8.38 -39.58 -5.82
N GLY A 674 8.62 -39.37 -4.51
CA GLY A 674 9.77 -38.64 -4.00
C GLY A 674 9.66 -37.10 -4.05
N VAL A 675 8.46 -36.55 -4.27
CA VAL A 675 8.23 -35.11 -4.53
C VAL A 675 7.41 -34.41 -3.45
N HIS A 676 7.09 -35.09 -2.34
CA HIS A 676 6.30 -34.52 -1.22
C HIS A 676 6.97 -33.33 -0.51
N ALA A 677 8.31 -33.25 -0.55
CA ALA A 677 9.08 -32.22 0.13
C ALA A 677 10.19 -31.68 -0.78
N SER A 678 10.08 -30.41 -1.13
CA SER A 678 10.99 -29.71 -2.07
C SER A 678 11.47 -28.38 -1.52
N GLY A 679 11.45 -28.21 -0.19
CA GLY A 679 11.70 -26.91 0.43
C GLY A 679 10.52 -25.95 0.23
N TRP A 680 10.73 -24.68 0.55
CA TRP A 680 9.72 -23.64 0.36
C TRP A 680 9.53 -23.34 -1.14
N ALA A 681 8.70 -24.15 -1.81
CA ALA A 681 8.59 -24.16 -3.26
C ALA A 681 7.43 -23.30 -3.78
N TRP A 682 7.75 -22.16 -4.38
CA TRP A 682 6.74 -21.25 -4.94
C TRP A 682 6.22 -21.66 -6.33
N SER A 683 6.87 -22.61 -7.00
CA SER A 683 6.50 -23.03 -8.36
C SER A 683 6.92 -24.46 -8.63
N GLY A 684 6.16 -25.16 -9.48
CA GLY A 684 6.55 -26.43 -10.07
C GLY A 684 6.17 -26.42 -11.55
N LYS A 685 7.00 -26.98 -12.43
CA LYS A 685 6.74 -27.04 -13.87
C LYS A 685 7.16 -28.39 -14.44
N PHE A 686 6.22 -29.04 -15.12
CA PHE A 686 6.46 -30.21 -15.94
C PHE A 686 7.03 -29.81 -17.29
N GLY A 687 7.95 -30.61 -17.79
CA GLY A 687 8.48 -30.49 -19.13
C GLY A 687 9.37 -31.66 -19.46
N ASP A 688 9.45 -32.03 -20.73
CA ASP A 688 10.44 -33.02 -21.20
C ASP A 688 11.80 -32.32 -21.37
N LEU A 689 12.49 -32.11 -20.25
CA LEU A 689 13.72 -31.31 -20.18
C LEU A 689 14.91 -32.04 -20.80
N ASN A 690 14.83 -33.38 -20.84
CA ASN A 690 15.88 -34.24 -21.35
C ASN A 690 15.58 -34.84 -22.76
N GLN A 691 14.37 -34.63 -23.29
CA GLN A 691 13.87 -35.10 -24.58
C GLN A 691 13.72 -36.63 -24.71
N ASP A 692 13.32 -37.31 -23.64
CA ASP A 692 13.08 -38.77 -23.64
C ASP A 692 11.60 -39.16 -23.80
N GLY A 693 10.70 -38.17 -23.87
CA GLY A 693 9.26 -38.37 -24.02
C GLY A 693 8.51 -38.64 -22.71
N LEU A 694 9.18 -38.52 -21.56
CA LEU A 694 8.54 -38.46 -20.24
C LEU A 694 8.62 -37.04 -19.69
N LEU A 695 7.63 -36.63 -18.91
CA LEU A 695 7.66 -35.33 -18.25
C LEU A 695 8.60 -35.38 -17.03
N ASP A 696 9.63 -34.54 -17.06
CA ASP A 696 10.42 -34.17 -15.89
C ASP A 696 9.68 -33.10 -15.07
N LEU A 697 10.03 -32.96 -13.79
CA LEU A 697 9.50 -31.92 -12.91
C LEU A 697 10.64 -31.00 -12.44
N TYR A 698 10.51 -29.71 -12.74
CA TYR A 698 11.34 -28.64 -12.18
C TYR A 698 10.58 -27.99 -11.02
N VAL A 699 11.22 -27.86 -9.86
CA VAL A 699 10.66 -27.22 -8.66
C VAL A 699 11.63 -26.15 -8.18
#